data_AF-A0A931XQQ8-F1
#
_entry.id   AF-A0A931XQQ8-F1
#
_cell.length_a   1.000
_cell.length_b   1.000
_cell.length_c   1.000
_cell.angle_alpha   90.00
_cell.angle_beta   90.00
_cell.angle_gamma   90.00
#
_symmetry.space_group_name_H-M   'P 1'
#
loop_
_entity.id
_entity.type
_entity.pdbx_description
1 polymer ?
#
loop_
_entity_poly.entity_id
_entity_poly.type
_entity_poly.pdbx_seq_one_letter_code
_entity_poly.pdbx_strand_id
1 'polypeptide(L)'
;MKKHSTAYALYGVLLGFCAPIGWTFIRILFFYDSNQPFLGQLIGDPFSSAKHFVLYTYMGVGTAIVLSMLGYLIGKNGDDLHERAIELDGLHKEVAAQKEIFENRYLVLDNNIKNFHHISSKMQMSLNLEQILLLSAEGLHEVLGYERINILMTQDGKVLRFVTTAGTEGFDVNSVTMPIDENIGVIYKCLSEKKVYLIDDISRYSPDYHLKPPYNNLEPLRSRSFILCPIVVKGEAIGAFGVDNKSSHRALNDSDVDTIMLFADQVASAITRINLLTSIDTLTSEMESSFAFLLGSREQYSRNVMNLKESVDSVADGSAIIASASQGVMASVDETSTAVNEISVAIEQVTRNLDHLTGVVHQAVSAMEEINCTLSNVEQSAAISHDVSSQVKSQADQSIAVVTETIESLAEIQTSVELSYEAIKRLAENSSRIESIVSVINDITKRTNLLALNASIIAAQAGEYGKSFGVVADEIRNLSLQTGHSTGEITGIIEEIMSESKTAAGNITATKGLVSRGVELGHSTGDSLKAIFDSSVCSMEMTQQIKLATEEQVTSVQVVAKSMEDISSMTSQILAASTDQAKATRSIARAIETIKEMTHEMVSSTSRQVDDGHRIRRTVESVSEMVREMFDNMEQRSIQSAEVVKDLESMKNLTCQI
;
A
#
# COMPACT_ATOMS: atom_id res chain seq x y z
N MET A 1 -88.46 18.49 -102.79
CA MET A 1 -89.05 17.16 -103.09
C MET A 1 -90.22 16.92 -102.13
N LYS A 2 -91.23 16.13 -102.54
CA LYS A 2 -92.55 15.99 -101.90
C LYS A 2 -92.43 15.63 -100.40
N LYS A 3 -93.14 16.35 -99.51
CA LYS A 3 -93.22 16.01 -98.07
C LYS A 3 -94.02 14.72 -97.88
N HIS A 4 -93.35 13.63 -97.52
CA HIS A 4 -93.99 12.31 -97.33
C HIS A 4 -94.75 12.22 -96.00
N SER A 5 -94.52 13.14 -95.07
CA SER A 5 -95.09 13.14 -93.71
C SER A 5 -96.62 13.26 -93.66
N THR A 6 -97.24 14.03 -94.55
CA THR A 6 -98.70 14.19 -94.56
C THR A 6 -99.42 13.00 -95.18
N ALA A 7 -98.79 12.33 -96.16
CA ALA A 7 -99.37 11.16 -96.82
C ALA A 7 -99.47 9.96 -95.86
N TYR A 8 -98.41 9.66 -95.11
CA TYR A 8 -98.40 8.52 -94.19
C TYR A 8 -99.31 8.69 -92.98
N ALA A 9 -99.49 9.92 -92.47
CA ALA A 9 -100.45 10.20 -91.40
C ALA A 9 -101.90 9.90 -91.83
N LEU A 10 -102.26 10.25 -93.08
CA LEU A 10 -103.60 10.07 -93.62
C LEU A 10 -103.94 8.59 -93.83
N TYR A 11 -102.97 7.79 -94.28
CA TYR A 11 -103.12 6.32 -94.33
C TYR A 11 -103.27 5.69 -92.93
N GLY A 12 -102.59 6.23 -91.92
CA GLY A 12 -102.70 5.78 -90.53
C GLY A 12 -104.11 5.95 -89.94
N VAL A 13 -104.76 7.09 -90.18
CA VAL A 13 -106.15 7.31 -89.75
C VAL A 13 -107.10 6.31 -90.41
N LEU A 14 -106.94 6.10 -91.71
CA LEU A 14 -107.79 5.22 -92.52
C LEU A 14 -107.72 3.77 -92.04
N LEU A 15 -106.52 3.28 -91.74
CA LEU A 15 -106.32 1.94 -91.18
C LEU A 15 -106.93 1.78 -89.77
N GLY A 16 -106.82 2.80 -88.92
CA GLY A 16 -107.32 2.73 -87.55
C GLY A 16 -108.85 2.65 -87.44
N PHE A 17 -109.59 3.30 -88.35
CA PHE A 17 -111.05 3.18 -88.40
C PHE A 17 -111.54 1.80 -88.87
N CYS A 18 -110.72 1.02 -89.58
CA CYS A 18 -111.07 -0.33 -90.01
C CYS A 18 -110.82 -1.40 -88.93
N ALA A 19 -110.12 -1.08 -87.85
CA ALA A 19 -109.77 -2.03 -86.79
C ALA A 19 -111.00 -2.68 -86.07
N PRO A 20 -112.09 -1.96 -85.78
CA PRO A 20 -113.31 -2.55 -85.20
C PRO A 20 -113.93 -3.65 -86.07
N ILE A 21 -113.87 -3.46 -87.40
CA ILE A 21 -114.44 -4.40 -88.39
C ILE A 21 -113.60 -5.68 -88.44
N GLY A 22 -112.27 -5.56 -88.35
CA GLY A 22 -111.39 -6.72 -88.28
C GLY A 22 -111.63 -7.54 -87.01
N TRP A 23 -111.89 -6.88 -85.87
CA TRP A 23 -112.13 -7.58 -84.61
C TRP A 23 -113.46 -8.34 -84.57
N THR A 24 -114.54 -7.79 -85.12
CA THR A 24 -115.80 -8.54 -85.29
C THR A 24 -115.61 -9.78 -86.15
N PHE A 25 -114.81 -9.68 -87.22
CA PHE A 25 -114.50 -10.83 -88.08
C PHE A 25 -113.72 -11.92 -87.33
N ILE A 26 -112.72 -11.54 -86.53
CA ILE A 26 -111.93 -12.50 -85.74
C ILE A 26 -112.79 -13.17 -84.67
N ARG A 27 -113.68 -12.43 -84.00
CA ARG A 27 -114.54 -13.01 -82.95
C ARG A 27 -115.49 -14.05 -83.50
N ILE A 28 -116.12 -13.79 -84.65
CA ILE A 28 -117.04 -14.73 -85.31
C ILE A 28 -116.30 -16.00 -85.75
N LEU A 29 -115.03 -15.87 -86.14
CA LEU A 29 -114.21 -17.00 -86.57
C LEU A 29 -113.85 -17.95 -85.41
N PHE A 30 -113.83 -17.46 -84.16
CA PHE A 30 -113.46 -18.25 -82.98
C PHE A 30 -114.63 -18.66 -82.06
N PHE A 31 -115.73 -17.89 -82.02
CA PHE A 31 -116.83 -18.10 -81.07
C PHE A 31 -118.19 -18.07 -81.78
N TYR A 32 -118.46 -19.06 -82.64
CA TYR A 32 -119.70 -19.16 -83.40
C TYR A 32 -120.82 -19.87 -82.60
N ASP A 33 -121.97 -19.22 -82.42
CA ASP A 33 -123.10 -19.76 -81.65
C ASP A 33 -124.21 -20.27 -82.60
N SER A 34 -124.48 -21.58 -82.60
CA SER A 34 -125.32 -22.25 -83.62
C SER A 34 -126.83 -22.04 -83.49
N ASN A 35 -127.30 -21.31 -82.46
CA ASN A 35 -128.74 -21.03 -82.25
C ASN A 35 -129.20 -19.67 -82.79
N GLN A 36 -128.34 -18.87 -83.44
CA GLN A 36 -128.73 -17.60 -84.07
C GLN A 36 -128.27 -17.49 -85.53
N PRO A 37 -129.06 -16.86 -86.42
CA PRO A 37 -128.69 -16.67 -87.81
C PRO A 37 -127.45 -15.76 -87.94
N PHE A 38 -126.54 -16.13 -88.85
CA PHE A 38 -125.23 -15.50 -89.08
C PHE A 38 -125.27 -13.96 -89.17
N LEU A 39 -126.29 -13.39 -89.83
CA LEU A 39 -126.42 -11.94 -89.98
C LEU A 39 -126.74 -11.23 -88.65
N GLY A 40 -127.40 -11.92 -87.72
CA GLY A 40 -127.70 -11.41 -86.38
C GLY A 40 -126.46 -11.31 -85.48
N GLN A 41 -125.50 -12.23 -85.65
CA GLN A 41 -124.23 -12.18 -84.90
C GLN A 41 -123.28 -11.11 -85.43
N LEU A 42 -123.31 -10.82 -86.73
CA LEU A 42 -122.40 -9.85 -87.35
C LEU A 42 -122.78 -8.39 -87.02
N ILE A 43 -124.07 -8.10 -86.80
CA ILE A 43 -124.57 -6.74 -86.61
C ILE A 43 -125.16 -6.52 -85.20
N GLY A 44 -125.60 -7.57 -84.51
CA GLY A 44 -126.26 -7.44 -83.20
C GLY A 44 -125.31 -7.13 -82.04
N ASP A 45 -124.06 -7.57 -82.12
CA ASP A 45 -123.10 -7.51 -81.02
C ASP A 45 -122.64 -6.08 -80.62
N PRO A 46 -122.33 -5.17 -81.56
CA PRO A 46 -121.96 -3.79 -81.22
C PRO A 46 -123.10 -3.02 -80.54
N PHE A 47 -124.35 -3.42 -80.77
CA PHE A 47 -125.57 -2.74 -80.29
C PHE A 47 -126.32 -3.50 -79.19
N SER A 48 -125.80 -4.65 -78.75
CA SER A 48 -126.44 -5.50 -77.74
C SER A 48 -126.47 -4.88 -76.33
N SER A 49 -125.55 -3.96 -76.03
CA SER A 49 -125.41 -3.30 -74.74
C SER A 49 -124.69 -1.96 -74.89
N ALA A 50 -125.08 -0.95 -74.10
CA ALA A 50 -124.42 0.36 -74.08
C ALA A 50 -122.91 0.25 -73.79
N LYS A 51 -122.47 -0.80 -73.07
CA LYS A 51 -121.04 -1.04 -72.83
C LYS A 51 -120.27 -1.46 -74.08
N HIS A 52 -120.88 -2.24 -74.99
CA HIS A 52 -120.20 -2.70 -76.20
C HIS A 52 -120.02 -1.57 -77.22
N PHE A 53 -121.02 -0.71 -77.41
CA PHE A 53 -120.91 0.43 -78.31
C PHE A 53 -119.75 1.38 -77.91
N VAL A 54 -119.62 1.66 -76.61
CA VAL A 54 -118.53 2.49 -76.07
C VAL A 54 -117.17 1.82 -76.31
N LEU A 55 -117.07 0.50 -76.11
CA LEU A 55 -115.83 -0.23 -76.31
C LEU A 55 -115.34 -0.20 -77.76
N TYR A 56 -116.23 -0.44 -78.73
CA TYR A 56 -115.87 -0.44 -80.16
C TYR A 56 -115.56 0.97 -80.67
N THR A 57 -116.26 1.99 -80.18
CA THR A 57 -115.97 3.39 -80.52
C THR A 57 -114.62 3.83 -79.95
N TYR A 58 -114.31 3.44 -78.71
CA TYR A 58 -113.01 3.68 -78.09
C TYR A 58 -111.89 2.99 -78.85
N MET A 59 -112.12 1.74 -79.30
CA MET A 59 -111.12 0.98 -80.05
C MET A 59 -110.81 1.65 -81.39
N GLY A 60 -111.83 2.00 -82.19
CA GLY A 60 -111.63 2.59 -83.52
C GLY A 60 -111.01 3.99 -83.51
N VAL A 61 -111.49 4.86 -82.61
CA VAL A 61 -110.93 6.22 -82.48
C VAL A 61 -109.52 6.17 -81.89
N GLY A 62 -109.29 5.29 -80.90
CA GLY A 62 -107.98 5.10 -80.28
C GLY A 62 -106.93 4.60 -81.28
N THR A 63 -107.25 3.58 -82.09
CA THR A 63 -106.32 3.05 -83.10
C THR A 63 -106.03 4.05 -84.22
N ALA A 64 -107.00 4.85 -84.64
CA ALA A 64 -106.80 5.87 -85.68
C ALA A 64 -105.84 6.98 -85.25
N ILE A 65 -105.94 7.45 -84.01
CA ILE A 65 -105.05 8.50 -83.49
C ILE A 65 -103.61 7.99 -83.40
N VAL A 66 -103.41 6.79 -82.88
CA VAL A 66 -102.06 6.22 -82.69
C VAL A 66 -101.39 5.94 -84.04
N LEU A 67 -102.10 5.32 -84.99
CA LEU A 67 -101.54 5.00 -86.31
C LEU A 67 -101.25 6.26 -87.14
N SER A 68 -102.06 7.30 -87.01
CA SER A 68 -101.81 8.61 -87.65
C SER A 68 -100.54 9.27 -87.12
N MET A 69 -100.37 9.29 -85.80
CA MET A 69 -99.19 9.88 -85.15
C MET A 69 -97.91 9.11 -85.50
N LEU A 70 -98.00 7.77 -85.58
CA LEU A 70 -96.89 6.91 -86.00
C LEU A 70 -96.52 7.15 -87.48
N GLY A 71 -97.52 7.23 -88.36
CA GLY A 71 -97.31 7.50 -89.80
C GLY A 71 -96.66 8.86 -90.05
N TYR A 72 -97.06 9.90 -89.31
CA TYR A 72 -96.44 11.22 -89.38
C TYR A 72 -94.96 11.21 -88.96
N LEU A 73 -94.64 10.49 -87.88
CA LEU A 73 -93.27 10.35 -87.35
C LEU A 73 -92.34 9.64 -88.32
N ILE A 74 -92.79 8.55 -88.94
CA ILE A 74 -92.01 7.80 -89.92
C ILE A 74 -91.71 8.66 -91.15
N GLY A 75 -92.72 9.38 -91.67
CA GLY A 75 -92.52 10.25 -92.83
C GLY A 75 -91.60 11.45 -92.54
N LYS A 76 -91.63 12.01 -91.33
CA LYS A 76 -90.73 13.11 -90.94
C LYS A 76 -89.27 12.64 -90.81
N ASN A 77 -89.03 11.47 -90.21
CA ASN A 77 -87.66 10.93 -90.08
C ASN A 77 -87.06 10.50 -91.42
N GLY A 78 -87.87 10.05 -92.38
CA GLY A 78 -87.40 9.70 -93.72
C GLY A 78 -86.91 10.91 -94.53
N ASP A 79 -87.64 12.04 -94.45
CA ASP A 79 -87.25 13.27 -95.14
C ASP A 79 -85.96 13.89 -94.52
N ASP A 80 -85.77 13.83 -93.18
CA ASP A 80 -84.54 14.30 -92.49
C ASP A 80 -83.29 13.44 -92.80
N LEU A 81 -83.45 12.14 -93.06
CA LEU A 81 -82.35 11.22 -93.36
C LEU A 81 -81.76 11.44 -94.76
N HIS A 82 -82.59 11.85 -95.72
CA HIS A 82 -82.14 12.05 -97.09
C HIS A 82 -81.34 13.35 -97.25
N GLU A 83 -81.72 14.40 -96.51
CA GLU A 83 -81.01 15.68 -96.52
C GLU A 83 -79.64 15.57 -95.82
N ARG A 84 -79.54 14.77 -94.75
CA ARG A 84 -78.25 14.45 -94.07
C ARG A 84 -77.30 13.58 -94.91
N ALA A 85 -77.81 12.74 -95.82
CA ALA A 85 -76.97 11.88 -96.65
C ALA A 85 -76.17 12.65 -97.71
N ILE A 86 -76.73 13.76 -98.23
CA ILE A 86 -76.07 14.59 -99.24
C ILE A 86 -75.00 15.50 -98.62
N GLU A 87 -75.18 15.92 -97.36
CA GLU A 87 -74.17 16.68 -96.60
C GLU A 87 -72.99 15.80 -96.15
N LEU A 88 -73.21 14.50 -95.91
CA LEU A 88 -72.19 13.55 -95.45
C LEU A 88 -71.17 13.12 -96.52
N ASP A 89 -71.57 13.16 -97.80
CA ASP A 89 -70.70 12.75 -98.92
C ASP A 89 -69.68 13.85 -99.27
N GLY A 90 -70.04 15.12 -99.04
CA GLY A 90 -69.12 16.25 -99.08
C GLY A 90 -68.08 16.21 -97.96
N LEU A 91 -68.50 15.83 -96.74
CA LEU A 91 -67.62 15.74 -95.58
C LEU A 91 -66.61 14.56 -95.68
N HIS A 92 -67.00 13.44 -96.29
CA HIS A 92 -66.11 12.26 -96.42
C HIS A 92 -64.90 12.52 -97.33
N LYS A 93 -65.02 13.36 -98.35
CA LYS A 93 -63.90 13.71 -99.24
C LYS A 93 -62.85 14.58 -98.53
N GLU A 94 -63.28 15.44 -97.62
CA GLU A 94 -62.39 16.28 -96.81
C GLU A 94 -61.69 15.47 -95.70
N VAL A 95 -62.40 14.52 -95.08
CA VAL A 95 -61.85 13.63 -94.03
C VAL A 95 -60.87 12.59 -94.58
N ALA A 96 -61.08 12.07 -95.79
CA ALA A 96 -60.15 11.13 -96.42
C ALA A 96 -58.77 11.77 -96.69
N ALA A 97 -58.74 13.04 -97.10
CA ALA A 97 -57.49 13.79 -97.31
C ALA A 97 -56.74 14.07 -95.98
N GLN A 98 -57.45 14.27 -94.87
CA GLN A 98 -56.81 14.41 -93.56
C GLN A 98 -56.32 13.07 -92.98
N LYS A 99 -57.00 11.95 -93.25
CA LYS A 99 -56.63 10.63 -92.74
C LYS A 99 -55.30 10.13 -93.32
N GLU A 100 -55.04 10.37 -94.60
CA GLU A 100 -53.80 9.99 -95.28
C GLU A 100 -52.58 10.77 -94.74
N ILE A 101 -52.77 12.03 -94.34
CA ILE A 101 -51.74 12.86 -93.68
C ILE A 101 -51.48 12.37 -92.23
N PHE A 102 -52.47 11.81 -91.55
CA PHE A 102 -52.34 11.32 -90.18
C PHE A 102 -51.69 9.92 -90.10
N GLU A 103 -52.04 8.98 -91.00
CA GLU A 103 -51.44 7.63 -91.01
C GLU A 103 -49.94 7.66 -91.33
N ASN A 104 -49.49 8.55 -92.23
CA ASN A 104 -48.06 8.75 -92.50
C ASN A 104 -47.31 9.33 -91.29
N ARG A 105 -47.96 10.18 -90.47
CA ARG A 105 -47.36 10.73 -89.25
C ARG A 105 -47.24 9.69 -88.12
N TYR A 106 -48.17 8.72 -88.05
CA TYR A 106 -48.17 7.66 -87.04
C TYR A 106 -47.11 6.58 -87.31
N LEU A 107 -46.89 6.20 -88.57
CA LEU A 107 -45.88 5.20 -88.94
C LEU A 107 -44.44 5.66 -88.68
N VAL A 108 -44.16 6.96 -88.86
CA VAL A 108 -42.84 7.55 -88.54
C VAL A 108 -42.59 7.56 -87.02
N LEU A 109 -43.63 7.76 -86.21
CA LEU A 109 -43.52 7.78 -84.75
C LEU A 109 -43.31 6.37 -84.15
N ASP A 110 -44.03 5.35 -84.64
CA ASP A 110 -43.86 3.95 -84.19
C ASP A 110 -42.46 3.40 -84.49
N ASN A 111 -41.91 3.75 -85.65
CA ASN A 111 -40.57 3.30 -86.06
C ASN A 111 -39.47 3.94 -85.19
N ASN A 112 -39.61 5.22 -84.83
CA ASN A 112 -38.69 5.91 -83.92
C ASN A 112 -38.71 5.31 -82.49
N ILE A 113 -39.86 4.84 -82.00
CA ILE A 113 -39.98 4.21 -80.66
C ILE A 113 -39.33 2.82 -80.63
N LYS A 114 -39.52 1.99 -81.67
CA LYS A 114 -38.86 0.67 -81.76
C LYS A 114 -37.34 0.80 -81.83
N ASN A 115 -36.87 1.77 -82.58
CA ASN A 115 -35.47 2.11 -82.70
C ASN A 115 -34.86 2.59 -81.36
N PHE A 116 -35.58 3.42 -80.61
CA PHE A 116 -35.19 3.81 -79.26
C PHE A 116 -35.01 2.60 -78.32
N HIS A 117 -35.97 1.67 -78.31
CA HIS A 117 -35.90 0.48 -77.46
C HIS A 117 -34.68 -0.41 -77.74
N HIS A 118 -34.28 -0.56 -79.00
CA HIS A 118 -33.11 -1.37 -79.35
C HIS A 118 -31.80 -0.75 -78.84
N ILE A 119 -31.66 0.57 -78.96
CA ILE A 119 -30.47 1.31 -78.48
C ILE A 119 -30.44 1.35 -76.94
N SER A 120 -31.58 1.62 -76.31
CA SER A 120 -31.72 1.66 -74.85
C SER A 120 -31.34 0.33 -74.19
N SER A 121 -31.75 -0.81 -74.77
CA SER A 121 -31.34 -2.14 -74.28
C SER A 121 -29.82 -2.36 -74.37
N LYS A 122 -29.16 -1.94 -75.47
CA LYS A 122 -27.70 -2.05 -75.61
C LYS A 122 -26.94 -1.18 -74.61
N MET A 123 -27.46 0.00 -74.28
CA MET A 123 -26.89 0.85 -73.23
C MET A 123 -27.01 0.21 -71.85
N GLN A 124 -28.12 -0.45 -71.56
CA GLN A 124 -28.38 -1.06 -70.26
C GLN A 124 -27.50 -2.28 -69.97
N MET A 125 -26.91 -2.92 -70.99
CA MET A 125 -26.00 -4.07 -70.84
C MET A 125 -24.53 -3.66 -70.67
N SER A 126 -24.16 -2.42 -71.03
CA SER A 126 -22.78 -1.95 -70.93
C SER A 126 -22.44 -1.50 -69.52
N LEU A 127 -21.27 -1.89 -69.02
CA LEU A 127 -20.68 -1.39 -67.76
C LEU A 127 -19.60 -0.34 -68.00
N ASN A 128 -19.35 0.04 -69.24
CA ASN A 128 -18.39 1.07 -69.60
C ASN A 128 -19.11 2.36 -69.99
N LEU A 129 -18.85 3.42 -69.22
CA LEU A 129 -19.45 4.74 -69.41
C LEU A 129 -19.15 5.33 -70.80
N GLU A 130 -17.92 5.19 -71.30
CA GLU A 130 -17.55 5.71 -72.62
C GLU A 130 -18.34 5.01 -73.73
N GLN A 131 -18.53 3.69 -73.59
CA GLN A 131 -19.30 2.90 -74.54
C GLN A 131 -20.80 3.24 -74.51
N ILE A 132 -21.37 3.53 -73.33
CA ILE A 132 -22.77 3.97 -73.20
C ILE A 132 -22.98 5.31 -73.91
N LEU A 133 -22.09 6.29 -73.65
CA LEU A 133 -22.17 7.62 -74.24
C LEU A 133 -22.02 7.56 -75.77
N LEU A 134 -21.08 6.75 -76.27
CA LEU A 134 -20.89 6.54 -77.71
C LEU A 134 -22.16 5.97 -78.38
N LEU A 135 -22.74 4.91 -77.81
CA LEU A 135 -23.99 4.32 -78.30
C LEU A 135 -25.15 5.34 -78.28
N SER A 136 -25.12 6.33 -77.38
CA SER A 136 -26.15 7.39 -77.32
C SER A 136 -26.00 8.39 -78.46
N ALA A 137 -24.76 8.76 -78.77
CA ALA A 137 -24.50 9.66 -79.89
C ALA A 137 -24.82 9.02 -81.24
N GLU A 138 -24.37 7.77 -81.45
CA GLU A 138 -24.64 7.01 -82.68
C GLU A 138 -26.15 6.72 -82.83
N GLY A 139 -26.84 6.36 -81.74
CA GLY A 139 -28.26 6.08 -81.77
C GLY A 139 -29.12 7.29 -82.15
N LEU A 140 -28.78 8.47 -81.64
CA LEU A 140 -29.42 9.73 -82.04
C LEU A 140 -29.07 10.10 -83.50
N HIS A 141 -27.86 9.81 -83.96
CA HIS A 141 -27.39 10.14 -85.31
C HIS A 141 -27.93 9.22 -86.41
N GLU A 142 -27.60 7.94 -86.34
CA GLU A 142 -27.84 6.98 -87.41
C GLU A 142 -29.27 6.47 -87.44
N VAL A 143 -29.90 6.38 -86.25
CA VAL A 143 -31.18 5.67 -86.10
C VAL A 143 -32.36 6.63 -86.00
N LEU A 144 -32.20 7.75 -85.29
CA LEU A 144 -33.22 8.81 -85.21
C LEU A 144 -33.02 9.93 -86.24
N GLY A 145 -31.88 9.91 -86.95
CA GLY A 145 -31.63 10.76 -88.11
C GLY A 145 -31.26 12.21 -87.79
N TYR A 146 -30.82 12.52 -86.57
CA TYR A 146 -30.28 13.83 -86.23
C TYR A 146 -28.89 13.99 -86.84
N GLU A 147 -28.56 15.14 -87.42
CA GLU A 147 -27.32 15.25 -88.19
C GLU A 147 -26.08 15.38 -87.34
N ARG A 148 -26.11 16.16 -86.27
CA ARG A 148 -24.95 16.35 -85.39
C ARG A 148 -25.35 16.18 -83.95
N ILE A 149 -24.65 15.29 -83.26
CA ILE A 149 -24.87 15.00 -81.84
C ILE A 149 -23.54 15.21 -81.14
N ASN A 150 -23.56 16.00 -80.09
CA ASN A 150 -22.41 16.32 -79.27
C ASN A 150 -22.75 15.96 -77.83
N ILE A 151 -21.97 15.08 -77.21
CA ILE A 151 -22.11 14.79 -75.80
C ILE A 151 -20.90 15.35 -75.07
N LEU A 152 -21.21 16.23 -74.13
CA LEU A 152 -20.27 16.95 -73.30
C LEU A 152 -20.41 16.44 -71.88
N MET A 153 -19.32 16.13 -71.19
CA MET A 153 -19.33 15.72 -69.78
C MET A 153 -18.45 16.64 -68.95
N THR A 154 -18.85 16.85 -67.70
CA THR A 154 -18.06 17.61 -66.74
C THR A 154 -16.89 16.78 -66.23
N GLN A 155 -15.73 17.40 -66.14
CA GLN A 155 -14.55 16.91 -65.48
C GLN A 155 -14.33 17.80 -64.24
N ASP A 156 -14.41 17.18 -63.06
CA ASP A 156 -14.26 17.83 -61.74
C ASP A 156 -15.23 19.00 -61.47
N GLY A 157 -16.37 19.07 -62.17
CA GLY A 157 -17.38 20.12 -61.98
C GLY A 157 -16.99 21.50 -62.52
N LYS A 158 -15.80 21.64 -63.12
CA LYS A 158 -15.20 22.93 -63.50
C LYS A 158 -15.00 23.07 -65.00
N VAL A 159 -14.75 21.96 -65.69
CA VAL A 159 -14.41 21.94 -67.11
C VAL A 159 -15.35 20.99 -67.82
N LEU A 160 -15.83 21.39 -68.98
CA LEU A 160 -16.66 20.60 -69.87
C LEU A 160 -15.79 20.10 -71.03
N ARG A 161 -15.78 18.79 -71.26
CA ARG A 161 -15.06 18.16 -72.38
C ARG A 161 -16.05 17.47 -73.28
N PHE A 162 -15.75 17.44 -74.58
CA PHE A 162 -16.43 16.50 -75.46
C PHE A 162 -16.02 15.07 -75.08
N VAL A 163 -17.01 14.20 -74.93
CA VAL A 163 -16.79 12.77 -74.69
C VAL A 163 -17.12 11.96 -75.92
N THR A 164 -18.13 12.38 -76.67
CA THR A 164 -18.38 11.79 -77.98
C THR A 164 -19.09 12.79 -78.90
N THR A 165 -18.89 12.64 -80.21
CA THR A 165 -19.53 13.45 -81.25
C THR A 165 -19.92 12.54 -82.41
N ALA A 166 -21.15 12.63 -82.91
CA ALA A 166 -21.62 11.91 -84.10
C ALA A 166 -22.04 12.92 -85.18
N GLY A 167 -21.71 12.62 -86.45
CA GLY A 167 -22.10 13.44 -87.61
C GLY A 167 -21.22 14.66 -87.92
N THR A 168 -20.08 14.81 -87.24
CA THR A 168 -19.03 15.79 -87.59
C THR A 168 -17.73 15.06 -87.89
N GLU A 169 -17.47 14.76 -89.16
CA GLU A 169 -16.28 14.01 -89.59
C GLU A 169 -15.00 14.83 -89.42
N GLY A 170 -13.96 14.24 -88.82
CA GLY A 170 -12.62 14.85 -88.70
C GLY A 170 -12.39 15.76 -87.48
N PHE A 171 -13.32 15.83 -86.51
CA PHE A 171 -13.13 16.57 -85.26
C PHE A 171 -12.49 15.70 -84.16
N ASP A 172 -11.38 16.16 -83.56
CA ASP A 172 -10.77 15.47 -82.43
C ASP A 172 -11.50 15.82 -81.11
N VAL A 173 -12.37 14.89 -80.69
CA VAL A 173 -13.19 14.95 -79.48
C VAL A 173 -12.36 15.23 -78.21
N ASN A 174 -11.10 14.79 -78.16
CA ASN A 174 -10.27 14.94 -76.96
C ASN A 174 -9.46 16.25 -76.92
N SER A 175 -9.44 17.02 -78.01
CA SER A 175 -8.58 18.22 -78.15
C SER A 175 -9.17 19.50 -77.56
N VAL A 176 -10.47 19.52 -77.22
CA VAL A 176 -11.19 20.74 -76.80
C VAL A 176 -11.80 20.57 -75.40
N THR A 177 -11.36 21.43 -74.49
CA THR A 177 -11.93 21.59 -73.14
C THR A 177 -12.45 23.01 -72.97
N MET A 178 -13.64 23.16 -72.39
CA MET A 178 -14.27 24.45 -72.15
C MET A 178 -14.51 24.67 -70.65
N PRO A 179 -14.15 25.82 -70.06
CA PRO A 179 -14.53 26.13 -68.69
C PRO A 179 -16.05 26.28 -68.58
N ILE A 180 -16.64 25.80 -67.49
CA ILE A 180 -18.08 25.95 -67.22
C ILE A 180 -18.32 27.37 -66.67
N ASP A 181 -18.32 28.37 -67.57
CA ASP A 181 -18.55 29.77 -67.27
C ASP A 181 -19.47 30.44 -68.31
N GLU A 182 -19.83 31.71 -68.12
CA GLU A 182 -20.71 32.44 -69.05
C GLU A 182 -20.18 32.57 -70.48
N ASN A 183 -18.93 32.21 -70.78
CA ASN A 183 -18.35 32.29 -72.11
C ASN A 183 -18.81 31.18 -73.06
N ILE A 184 -19.29 30.05 -72.52
CA ILE A 184 -19.94 28.98 -73.31
C ILE A 184 -21.46 29.20 -73.47
N GLY A 185 -21.95 30.41 -73.16
CA GLY A 185 -23.29 30.88 -73.51
C GLY A 185 -24.42 29.95 -73.04
N VAL A 186 -25.27 29.54 -73.96
CA VAL A 186 -26.43 28.69 -73.67
C VAL A 186 -26.06 27.30 -73.09
N ILE A 187 -24.85 26.78 -73.34
CA ILE A 187 -24.39 25.51 -72.74
C ILE A 187 -24.21 25.68 -71.22
N TYR A 188 -23.66 26.82 -70.79
CA TYR A 188 -23.52 27.14 -69.36
C TYR A 188 -24.89 27.29 -68.69
N LYS A 189 -25.84 27.95 -69.37
CA LYS A 189 -27.22 28.07 -68.88
C LYS A 189 -27.93 26.71 -68.78
N CYS A 190 -27.73 25.83 -69.76
CA CYS A 190 -28.24 24.46 -69.75
C CYS A 190 -27.76 23.67 -68.52
N LEU A 191 -26.45 23.74 -68.22
CA LEU A 191 -25.85 23.02 -67.09
C LEU A 191 -26.20 23.66 -65.73
N SER A 192 -26.16 24.99 -65.62
CA SER A 192 -26.41 25.71 -64.37
C SER A 192 -27.89 25.74 -63.97
N GLU A 193 -28.79 25.99 -64.94
CA GLU A 193 -30.24 26.02 -64.70
C GLU A 193 -30.86 24.61 -64.72
N LYS A 194 -30.12 23.60 -65.22
CA LYS A 194 -30.58 22.19 -65.36
C LYS A 194 -31.84 22.08 -66.21
N LYS A 195 -31.93 22.92 -67.23
CA LYS A 195 -33.08 23.02 -68.13
C LYS A 195 -32.68 22.70 -69.56
N VAL A 196 -33.61 22.09 -70.29
CA VAL A 196 -33.47 21.86 -71.72
C VAL A 196 -33.75 23.17 -72.46
N TYR A 197 -32.95 23.46 -73.47
CA TYR A 197 -33.13 24.60 -74.35
C TYR A 197 -33.35 24.13 -75.79
N LEU A 198 -34.51 24.47 -76.36
CA LEU A 198 -34.78 24.40 -77.80
C LEU A 198 -34.54 25.79 -78.39
N ILE A 199 -33.55 25.91 -79.26
CA ILE A 199 -33.19 27.16 -79.92
C ILE A 199 -33.56 27.05 -81.40
N ASP A 200 -34.51 27.85 -81.85
CA ASP A 200 -34.93 27.90 -83.26
C ASP A 200 -33.97 28.77 -84.11
N ASP A 201 -33.52 29.90 -83.56
CA ASP A 201 -32.53 30.78 -84.18
C ASP A 201 -31.78 31.57 -83.11
N ILE A 202 -30.54 31.17 -82.84
CA ILE A 202 -29.69 31.76 -81.80
C ILE A 202 -29.50 33.29 -81.98
N SER A 203 -29.57 33.80 -83.21
CA SER A 203 -29.37 35.23 -83.50
C SER A 203 -30.44 36.16 -82.88
N ARG A 204 -31.59 35.60 -82.49
CA ARG A 204 -32.69 36.32 -81.85
C ARG A 204 -32.57 36.39 -80.33
N TYR A 205 -31.65 35.64 -79.75
CA TYR A 205 -31.46 35.55 -78.30
C TYR A 205 -30.46 36.60 -77.81
N SER A 206 -30.48 36.88 -76.50
CA SER A 206 -29.53 37.82 -75.87
C SER A 206 -28.07 37.41 -76.17
N PRO A 207 -27.12 38.37 -76.26
CA PRO A 207 -25.70 38.07 -76.40
C PRO A 207 -25.17 37.03 -75.38
N ASP A 208 -25.77 36.94 -74.20
CA ASP A 208 -25.38 36.00 -73.14
C ASP A 208 -25.70 34.53 -73.45
N TYR A 209 -26.52 34.26 -74.48
CA TYR A 209 -26.77 32.90 -74.98
C TYR A 209 -25.74 32.46 -76.02
N HIS A 210 -24.99 33.41 -76.59
CA HIS A 210 -24.05 33.14 -77.66
C HIS A 210 -22.73 32.59 -77.10
N LEU A 211 -22.17 31.62 -77.80
CA LEU A 211 -20.79 31.19 -77.57
C LEU A 211 -19.84 32.36 -77.85
N LYS A 212 -18.91 32.63 -76.95
CA LYS A 212 -17.86 33.65 -77.14
C LYS A 212 -16.61 33.04 -77.80
N PRO A 213 -15.76 33.82 -78.48
CA PRO A 213 -14.49 33.33 -79.00
C PRO A 213 -13.60 32.75 -77.88
N PRO A 214 -12.87 31.64 -78.08
CA PRO A 214 -12.68 30.90 -79.34
C PRO A 214 -13.76 29.85 -79.65
N TYR A 215 -14.71 29.61 -78.74
CA TYR A 215 -15.68 28.51 -78.83
C TYR A 215 -16.76 28.71 -79.90
N ASN A 216 -17.02 29.96 -80.29
CA ASN A 216 -18.01 30.33 -81.32
C ASN A 216 -17.70 29.78 -82.73
N ASN A 217 -16.43 29.43 -82.99
CA ASN A 217 -15.98 28.91 -84.27
C ASN A 217 -15.82 27.38 -84.27
N LEU A 218 -16.13 26.70 -83.16
CA LEU A 218 -16.06 25.24 -83.09
C LEU A 218 -17.09 24.63 -84.03
N GLU A 219 -16.62 23.88 -85.02
CA GLU A 219 -17.46 23.26 -86.02
C GLU A 219 -18.63 22.44 -85.46
N PRO A 220 -18.46 21.61 -84.41
CA PRO A 220 -19.55 20.80 -83.88
C PRO A 220 -20.64 21.62 -83.16
N LEU A 221 -20.35 22.85 -82.73
CA LEU A 221 -21.28 23.72 -82.00
C LEU A 221 -21.81 24.88 -82.87
N ARG A 222 -21.39 24.96 -84.13
CA ARG A 222 -21.68 26.09 -85.03
C ARG A 222 -23.03 25.92 -85.74
N SER A 223 -24.11 25.92 -84.98
CA SER A 223 -25.48 25.89 -85.51
C SER A 223 -26.29 27.13 -85.13
N ARG A 224 -27.28 27.47 -85.96
CA ARG A 224 -28.27 28.51 -85.65
C ARG A 224 -29.46 27.95 -84.89
N SER A 225 -29.81 26.68 -85.13
CA SER A 225 -30.89 25.97 -84.45
C SER A 225 -30.36 24.66 -83.87
N PHE A 226 -30.64 24.40 -82.59
CA PHE A 226 -30.17 23.22 -81.88
C PHE A 226 -30.96 22.99 -80.59
N ILE A 227 -30.89 21.76 -80.06
CA ILE A 227 -31.38 21.39 -78.73
C ILE A 227 -30.17 21.17 -77.82
N LEU A 228 -30.23 21.72 -76.61
CA LEU A 228 -29.30 21.41 -75.52
C LEU A 228 -30.06 20.80 -74.35
N CYS A 229 -29.74 19.56 -74.01
CA CYS A 229 -30.36 18.81 -72.92
C CYS A 229 -29.30 18.40 -71.88
N PRO A 230 -29.46 18.75 -70.58
CA PRO A 230 -28.50 18.37 -69.56
C PRO A 230 -28.64 16.89 -69.18
N ILE A 231 -27.53 16.26 -68.81
CA ILE A 231 -27.47 14.93 -68.19
C ILE A 231 -27.38 15.15 -66.68
N VAL A 232 -28.41 14.76 -65.93
CA VAL A 232 -28.51 15.04 -64.49
C VAL A 232 -28.45 13.73 -63.70
N VAL A 233 -27.44 13.57 -62.85
CA VAL A 233 -27.30 12.41 -61.95
C VAL A 233 -27.38 12.91 -60.51
N LYS A 234 -28.29 12.31 -59.71
CA LYS A 234 -28.52 12.68 -58.30
C LYS A 234 -28.73 14.20 -58.07
N GLY A 235 -29.32 14.88 -59.04
CA GLY A 235 -29.62 16.31 -58.95
C GLY A 235 -28.49 17.25 -59.38
N GLU A 236 -27.34 16.74 -59.82
CA GLU A 236 -26.25 17.54 -60.41
C GLU A 236 -26.16 17.32 -61.92
N ALA A 237 -25.99 18.41 -62.68
CA ALA A 237 -25.77 18.32 -64.12
C ALA A 237 -24.31 17.93 -64.39
N ILE A 238 -24.11 16.71 -64.85
CA ILE A 238 -22.78 16.12 -65.08
C ILE A 238 -22.38 16.12 -66.56
N GLY A 239 -23.23 16.66 -67.44
CA GLY A 239 -22.98 16.77 -68.87
C GLY A 239 -24.16 17.36 -69.62
N ALA A 240 -24.04 17.48 -70.94
CA ALA A 240 -25.11 17.92 -71.82
C ALA A 240 -25.04 17.26 -73.20
N PHE A 241 -26.19 16.92 -73.75
CA PHE A 241 -26.42 16.59 -75.16
C PHE A 241 -26.69 17.87 -75.94
N GLY A 242 -25.92 18.12 -77.00
CA GLY A 242 -26.18 19.13 -78.01
C GLY A 242 -26.54 18.46 -79.34
N VAL A 243 -27.72 18.73 -79.87
CA VAL A 243 -28.22 18.10 -81.10
C VAL A 243 -28.64 19.17 -82.10
N ASP A 244 -28.21 19.04 -83.35
CA ASP A 244 -28.59 19.97 -84.43
C ASP A 244 -28.77 19.30 -85.81
N ASN A 245 -29.47 20.01 -86.70
CA ASN A 245 -29.72 19.63 -88.10
C ASN A 245 -29.13 20.68 -89.06
N LYS A 246 -27.81 20.84 -89.03
CA LYS A 246 -27.10 21.94 -89.71
C LYS A 246 -27.30 22.01 -91.24
N SER A 247 -27.33 20.87 -91.92
CA SER A 247 -27.21 20.74 -93.38
C SER A 247 -28.57 20.67 -94.06
N SER A 248 -29.52 19.92 -93.49
CA SER A 248 -30.91 19.84 -93.97
C SER A 248 -31.76 21.04 -93.58
N HIS A 249 -31.34 21.80 -92.56
CA HIS A 249 -32.13 22.89 -91.97
C HIS A 249 -33.53 22.46 -91.50
N ARG A 250 -33.72 21.17 -91.18
CA ARG A 250 -34.96 20.66 -90.59
C ARG A 250 -35.19 21.32 -89.23
N ALA A 251 -36.33 22.00 -89.08
CA ALA A 251 -36.74 22.61 -87.80
C ALA A 251 -36.88 21.52 -86.72
N LEU A 252 -36.30 21.80 -85.55
CA LEU A 252 -36.40 20.98 -84.35
C LEU A 252 -37.65 21.40 -83.59
N ASN A 253 -38.44 20.42 -83.14
CA ASN A 253 -39.72 20.66 -82.47
C ASN A 253 -39.70 20.08 -81.04
N ASP A 254 -40.75 20.37 -80.25
CA ASP A 254 -40.88 19.85 -78.87
C ASP A 254 -40.81 18.31 -78.77
N SER A 255 -41.26 17.58 -79.80
CA SER A 255 -41.13 16.10 -79.83
C SER A 255 -39.67 15.61 -79.90
N ASP A 256 -38.76 16.42 -80.47
CA ASP A 256 -37.35 16.10 -80.55
C ASP A 256 -36.67 16.32 -79.18
N VAL A 257 -37.14 17.32 -78.42
CA VAL A 257 -36.72 17.58 -77.03
C VAL A 257 -37.03 16.37 -76.13
N ASP A 258 -38.25 15.86 -76.16
CA ASP A 258 -38.66 14.70 -75.35
C ASP A 258 -37.80 13.45 -75.66
N THR A 259 -37.43 13.28 -76.93
CA THR A 259 -36.59 12.15 -77.36
C THR A 259 -35.18 12.25 -76.78
N ILE A 260 -34.56 13.44 -76.83
CA ILE A 260 -33.20 13.65 -76.32
C ILE A 260 -33.18 13.57 -74.78
N MET A 261 -34.21 14.08 -74.09
CA MET A 261 -34.35 13.93 -72.64
C MET A 261 -34.35 12.46 -72.21
N LEU A 262 -35.05 11.61 -72.96
CA LEU A 262 -35.13 10.19 -72.66
C LEU A 262 -33.75 9.50 -72.74
N PHE A 263 -32.89 9.88 -73.69
CA PHE A 263 -31.51 9.39 -73.75
C PHE A 263 -30.64 9.93 -72.61
N ALA A 264 -30.80 11.22 -72.27
CA ALA A 264 -30.07 11.83 -71.17
C ALA A 264 -30.36 11.13 -69.83
N ASP A 265 -31.62 10.75 -69.58
CA ASP A 265 -32.02 10.00 -68.38
C ASP A 265 -31.47 8.55 -68.37
N GLN A 266 -31.43 7.87 -69.53
CA GLN A 266 -30.83 6.52 -69.61
C GLN A 266 -29.34 6.53 -69.28
N VAL A 267 -28.61 7.52 -69.80
CA VAL A 267 -27.19 7.73 -69.47
C VAL A 267 -27.01 8.00 -67.97
N ALA A 268 -27.86 8.85 -67.38
CA ALA A 268 -27.81 9.17 -65.96
C ALA A 268 -28.04 7.95 -65.05
N SER A 269 -29.00 7.08 -65.42
CA SER A 269 -29.28 5.83 -64.70
C SER A 269 -28.10 4.86 -64.74
N ALA A 270 -27.47 4.69 -65.90
CA ALA A 270 -26.32 3.80 -66.08
C ALA A 270 -25.10 4.25 -65.25
N ILE A 271 -24.83 5.55 -65.16
CA ILE A 271 -23.77 6.12 -64.32
C ILE A 271 -23.98 5.79 -62.84
N THR A 272 -25.22 5.88 -62.36
CA THR A 272 -25.55 5.55 -60.96
C THR A 272 -25.30 4.07 -60.66
N ARG A 273 -25.61 3.18 -61.60
CA ARG A 273 -25.39 1.73 -61.47
C ARG A 273 -23.90 1.38 -61.43
N ILE A 274 -23.09 1.95 -62.32
CA ILE A 274 -21.63 1.72 -62.35
C ILE A 274 -20.98 2.11 -61.02
N ASN A 275 -21.33 3.28 -60.48
CA ASN A 275 -20.78 3.76 -59.21
C ASN A 275 -21.13 2.86 -58.01
N LEU A 276 -22.33 2.28 -57.98
CA LEU A 276 -22.76 1.39 -56.88
C LEU A 276 -21.96 0.08 -56.86
N LEU A 277 -21.65 -0.49 -58.03
CA LEU A 277 -20.90 -1.75 -58.14
C LEU A 277 -19.45 -1.59 -57.66
N THR A 278 -18.79 -0.47 -57.98
CA THR A 278 -17.41 -0.22 -57.55
C THR A 278 -17.26 -0.09 -56.03
N SER A 279 -18.24 0.53 -55.34
CA SER A 279 -18.20 0.68 -53.88
C SER A 279 -18.37 -0.64 -53.12
N ILE A 280 -19.07 -1.61 -53.71
CA ILE A 280 -19.24 -2.94 -53.12
C ILE A 280 -17.89 -3.68 -53.11
N ASP A 281 -17.15 -3.65 -54.23
CA ASP A 281 -15.84 -4.34 -54.37
C ASP A 281 -14.79 -3.79 -53.38
N THR A 282 -14.80 -2.49 -53.07
CA THR A 282 -13.89 -1.92 -52.06
C THR A 282 -14.23 -2.37 -50.65
N LEU A 283 -15.53 -2.44 -50.31
CA LEU A 283 -15.98 -2.79 -48.97
C LEU A 283 -15.68 -4.26 -48.63
N THR A 284 -15.85 -5.16 -49.59
CA THR A 284 -15.57 -6.59 -49.42
C THR A 284 -14.09 -6.85 -49.14
N SER A 285 -13.18 -6.16 -49.84
CA SER A 285 -11.73 -6.30 -49.61
C SER A 285 -11.28 -5.82 -48.22
N GLU A 286 -11.81 -4.68 -47.74
CA GLU A 286 -11.49 -4.18 -46.40
C GLU A 286 -12.01 -5.09 -45.27
N MET A 287 -13.18 -5.70 -45.48
CA MET A 287 -13.75 -6.67 -44.54
C MET A 287 -12.87 -7.91 -44.41
N GLU A 288 -12.41 -8.50 -45.53
CA GLU A 288 -11.53 -9.67 -45.52
C GLU A 288 -10.22 -9.40 -44.77
N SER A 289 -9.58 -8.26 -45.03
CA SER A 289 -8.35 -7.86 -44.35
C SER A 289 -8.53 -7.70 -42.84
N SER A 290 -9.67 -7.12 -42.41
CA SER A 290 -9.97 -6.89 -40.99
C SER A 290 -10.19 -8.20 -40.23
N PHE A 291 -10.91 -9.16 -40.84
CA PHE A 291 -11.10 -10.49 -40.24
C PHE A 291 -9.79 -11.27 -40.12
N ALA A 292 -8.93 -11.22 -41.14
CA ALA A 292 -7.63 -11.88 -41.12
C ALA A 292 -6.72 -11.35 -40.00
N PHE A 293 -6.68 -10.03 -39.80
CA PHE A 293 -5.90 -9.41 -38.72
C PHE A 293 -6.40 -9.82 -37.32
N LEU A 294 -7.72 -9.80 -37.12
CA LEU A 294 -8.31 -10.14 -35.82
C LEU A 294 -8.11 -11.63 -35.49
N LEU A 295 -8.32 -12.53 -36.45
CA LEU A 295 -8.07 -13.97 -36.26
C LEU A 295 -6.59 -14.24 -35.97
N GLY A 296 -5.66 -13.52 -36.62
CA GLY A 296 -4.23 -13.60 -36.31
C GLY A 296 -3.87 -13.16 -34.88
N SER A 297 -4.67 -12.27 -34.27
CA SER A 297 -4.45 -11.78 -32.90
C SER A 297 -4.88 -12.78 -31.81
N ARG A 298 -5.61 -13.85 -32.15
CA ARG A 298 -6.12 -14.88 -31.22
C ARG A 298 -5.01 -15.51 -30.38
N GLU A 299 -3.90 -15.86 -31.03
CA GLU A 299 -2.77 -16.53 -30.37
C GLU A 299 -2.09 -15.61 -29.35
N GLN A 300 -1.97 -14.31 -29.68
CA GLN A 300 -1.39 -13.31 -28.80
C GLN A 300 -2.26 -13.09 -27.55
N TYR A 301 -3.59 -13.01 -27.70
CA TYR A 301 -4.51 -12.93 -26.56
C TYR A 301 -4.41 -14.16 -25.66
N SER A 302 -4.36 -15.36 -26.24
CA SER A 302 -4.22 -16.60 -25.47
C SER A 302 -2.92 -16.63 -24.66
N ARG A 303 -1.79 -16.19 -25.24
CA ARG A 303 -0.52 -16.07 -24.50
C ARG A 303 -0.60 -15.05 -23.37
N ASN A 304 -1.22 -13.89 -23.60
CA ASN A 304 -1.37 -12.86 -22.57
C ASN A 304 -2.19 -13.36 -21.37
N VAL A 305 -3.27 -14.11 -21.63
CA VAL A 305 -4.08 -14.73 -20.56
C VAL A 305 -3.27 -15.75 -19.76
N MET A 306 -2.47 -16.59 -20.42
CA MET A 306 -1.58 -17.54 -19.75
C MET A 306 -0.55 -16.83 -18.86
N ASN A 307 0.13 -15.82 -19.39
CA ASN A 307 1.10 -15.02 -18.64
C ASN A 307 0.46 -14.32 -17.43
N LEU A 308 -0.75 -13.80 -17.59
CA LEU A 308 -1.53 -13.21 -16.49
C LEU A 308 -1.85 -14.24 -15.41
N LYS A 309 -2.26 -15.45 -15.81
CA LYS A 309 -2.55 -16.53 -14.86
C LYS A 309 -1.30 -16.94 -14.08
N GLU A 310 -0.18 -17.18 -14.75
CA GLU A 310 1.09 -17.50 -14.10
C GLU A 310 1.57 -16.39 -13.15
N SER A 311 1.40 -15.12 -13.55
CA SER A 311 1.76 -13.98 -12.70
C SER A 311 0.89 -13.91 -11.44
N VAL A 312 -0.40 -14.19 -11.55
CA VAL A 312 -1.33 -14.22 -10.39
C VAL A 312 -1.01 -15.38 -9.45
N ASP A 313 -0.72 -16.56 -9.99
CA ASP A 313 -0.33 -17.72 -9.19
C ASP A 313 1.01 -17.45 -8.46
N SER A 314 1.98 -16.83 -9.14
CA SER A 314 3.25 -16.42 -8.52
C SER A 314 3.07 -15.39 -7.40
N VAL A 315 2.16 -14.42 -7.57
CA VAL A 315 1.83 -13.45 -6.51
C VAL A 315 1.16 -14.14 -5.32
N ALA A 316 0.28 -15.10 -5.55
CA ALA A 316 -0.38 -15.86 -4.49
C ALA A 316 0.63 -16.69 -3.68
N ASP A 317 1.54 -17.41 -4.35
CA ASP A 317 2.61 -18.17 -3.71
C ASP A 317 3.57 -17.27 -2.94
N GLY A 318 4.00 -16.16 -3.53
CA GLY A 318 4.86 -15.17 -2.87
C GLY A 318 4.20 -14.59 -1.61
N SER A 319 2.89 -14.32 -1.68
CA SER A 319 2.09 -13.87 -0.53
C SER A 319 2.02 -14.94 0.56
N ALA A 320 1.81 -16.20 0.22
CA ALA A 320 1.80 -17.29 1.21
C ALA A 320 3.14 -17.41 1.96
N ILE A 321 4.27 -17.27 1.25
CA ILE A 321 5.61 -17.26 1.84
C ILE A 321 5.78 -16.06 2.79
N ILE A 322 5.37 -14.86 2.38
CA ILE A 322 5.43 -13.65 3.23
C ILE A 322 4.59 -13.83 4.49
N ALA A 323 3.39 -14.41 4.39
CA ALA A 323 2.54 -14.66 5.55
C ALA A 323 3.19 -15.61 6.56
N SER A 324 3.79 -16.70 6.07
CA SER A 324 4.53 -17.65 6.91
C SER A 324 5.76 -17.02 7.55
N ALA A 325 6.55 -16.26 6.79
CA ALA A 325 7.69 -15.53 7.31
C ALA A 325 7.28 -14.51 8.38
N SER A 326 6.16 -13.82 8.18
CA SER A 326 5.59 -12.88 9.15
C SER A 326 5.23 -13.55 10.47
N GLN A 327 4.65 -14.76 10.44
CA GLN A 327 4.39 -15.54 11.66
C GLN A 327 5.68 -15.91 12.39
N GLY A 328 6.74 -16.28 11.66
CA GLY A 328 8.06 -16.52 12.24
C GLY A 328 8.62 -15.27 12.93
N VAL A 329 8.49 -14.10 12.28
CA VAL A 329 8.89 -12.81 12.87
C VAL A 329 8.09 -12.51 14.14
N MET A 330 6.77 -12.73 14.16
CA MET A 330 5.96 -12.52 15.36
C MET A 330 6.42 -13.37 16.55
N ALA A 331 6.77 -14.64 16.32
CA ALA A 331 7.30 -15.52 17.36
C ALA A 331 8.63 -14.99 17.92
N SER A 332 9.55 -14.57 17.04
CA SER A 332 10.82 -13.96 17.47
C SER A 332 10.63 -12.64 18.20
N VAL A 333 9.63 -11.82 17.82
CA VAL A 333 9.29 -10.57 18.49
C VAL A 333 8.78 -10.84 19.91
N ASP A 334 7.89 -11.81 20.11
CA ASP A 334 7.39 -12.18 21.45
C ASP A 334 8.51 -12.76 22.34
N GLU A 335 9.41 -13.58 21.78
CA GLU A 335 10.59 -14.09 22.49
C GLU A 335 11.52 -12.94 22.90
N THR A 336 11.82 -12.02 21.98
CA THR A 336 12.66 -10.85 22.26
C THR A 336 11.99 -9.94 23.30
N SER A 337 10.67 -9.78 23.25
CA SER A 337 9.90 -9.00 24.24
C SER A 337 10.06 -9.57 25.65
N THR A 338 9.97 -10.89 25.77
CA THR A 338 10.17 -11.59 27.04
C THR A 338 11.59 -11.37 27.57
N ALA A 339 12.61 -11.54 26.74
CA ALA A 339 14.00 -11.29 27.10
C ALA A 339 14.26 -9.84 27.55
N VAL A 340 13.65 -8.86 26.88
CA VAL A 340 13.73 -7.43 27.24
C VAL A 340 13.10 -7.15 28.61
N ASN A 341 11.99 -7.83 28.93
CA ASN A 341 11.37 -7.71 30.24
C ASN A 341 12.26 -8.32 31.34
N GLU A 342 12.85 -9.49 31.11
CA GLU A 342 13.81 -10.11 32.04
C GLU A 342 15.03 -9.22 32.27
N ILE A 343 15.59 -8.63 31.20
CA ILE A 343 16.69 -7.67 31.29
C ILE A 343 16.28 -6.45 32.12
N SER A 344 15.05 -5.93 31.96
CA SER A 344 14.56 -4.79 32.75
C SER A 344 14.52 -5.11 34.25
N VAL A 345 13.99 -6.28 34.61
CA VAL A 345 13.97 -6.76 36.01
C VAL A 345 15.39 -6.93 36.56
N ALA A 346 16.30 -7.49 35.76
CA ALA A 346 17.70 -7.68 36.15
C ALA A 346 18.39 -6.33 36.42
N ILE A 347 18.18 -5.31 35.58
CA ILE A 347 18.75 -3.97 35.76
C ILE A 347 18.22 -3.31 37.05
N GLU A 348 16.92 -3.44 37.34
CA GLU A 348 16.35 -2.94 38.60
C GLU A 348 16.95 -3.64 39.82
N GLN A 349 17.18 -4.95 39.75
CA GLN A 349 17.83 -5.70 40.82
C GLN A 349 19.28 -5.27 41.02
N VAL A 350 20.04 -5.09 39.93
CA VAL A 350 21.42 -4.56 39.99
C VAL A 350 21.43 -3.19 40.65
N THR A 351 20.52 -2.30 40.26
CA THR A 351 20.42 -0.94 40.84
C THR A 351 20.17 -1.00 42.35
N ARG A 352 19.21 -1.83 42.81
CA ARG A 352 18.96 -2.03 44.25
C ARG A 352 20.16 -2.59 44.99
N ASN A 353 20.90 -3.51 44.37
CA ASN A 353 22.11 -4.07 44.97
C ASN A 353 23.23 -3.03 45.09
N LEU A 354 23.34 -2.10 44.14
CA LEU A 354 24.30 -0.99 44.19
C LEU A 354 23.97 0.01 45.30
N ASP A 355 22.69 0.32 45.52
CA ASP A 355 22.27 1.15 46.65
C ASP A 355 22.65 0.51 47.99
N HIS A 356 22.42 -0.80 48.13
CA HIS A 356 22.83 -1.55 49.30
C HIS A 356 24.35 -1.56 49.49
N LEU A 357 25.10 -1.81 48.41
CA LEU A 357 26.56 -1.80 48.42
C LEU A 357 27.11 -0.43 48.84
N THR A 358 26.51 0.66 48.37
CA THR A 358 26.88 2.03 48.77
C THR A 358 26.73 2.22 50.28
N GLY A 359 25.63 1.73 50.87
CA GLY A 359 25.42 1.75 52.31
C GLY A 359 26.47 0.94 53.09
N VAL A 360 26.80 -0.26 52.60
CA VAL A 360 27.83 -1.13 53.20
C VAL A 360 29.22 -0.48 53.14
N VAL A 361 29.57 0.14 52.01
CA VAL A 361 30.84 0.87 51.86
C VAL A 361 30.92 2.03 52.85
N HIS A 362 29.84 2.80 53.02
CA HIS A 362 29.82 3.90 53.98
C HIS A 362 30.02 3.40 55.42
N GLN A 363 29.34 2.32 55.81
CA GLN A 363 29.53 1.69 57.11
C GLN A 363 30.96 1.17 57.31
N ALA A 364 31.55 0.57 56.28
CA ALA A 364 32.93 0.09 56.33
C ALA A 364 33.92 1.23 56.54
N VAL A 365 33.75 2.37 55.84
CA VAL A 365 34.59 3.56 56.03
C VAL A 365 34.48 4.09 57.46
N SER A 366 33.26 4.23 58.01
CA SER A 366 33.09 4.66 59.40
C SER A 366 33.73 3.70 60.40
N ALA A 367 33.62 2.38 60.17
CA ALA A 367 34.28 1.39 61.01
C ALA A 367 35.81 1.51 60.95
N MET A 368 36.39 1.84 59.79
CA MET A 368 37.84 2.07 59.66
C MET A 368 38.29 3.34 60.39
N GLU A 369 37.49 4.41 60.39
CA GLU A 369 37.75 5.61 61.19
C GLU A 369 37.75 5.29 62.69
N GLU A 370 36.79 4.50 63.16
CA GLU A 370 36.74 4.03 64.54
C GLU A 370 37.96 3.17 64.88
N ILE A 371 38.34 2.23 64.01
CA ILE A 371 39.55 1.41 64.20
C ILE A 371 40.79 2.30 64.30
N ASN A 372 40.96 3.30 63.42
CA ASN A 372 42.09 4.24 63.50
C ASN A 372 42.14 4.97 64.85
N CYS A 373 41.00 5.41 65.38
CA CYS A 373 40.92 6.01 66.70
C CYS A 373 41.35 5.03 67.81
N THR A 374 40.87 3.78 67.75
CA THR A 374 41.27 2.75 68.73
C THR A 374 42.76 2.41 68.66
N LEU A 375 43.36 2.35 67.46
CA LEU A 375 44.78 2.11 67.28
C LEU A 375 45.63 3.23 67.87
N SER A 376 45.23 4.49 67.71
CA SER A 376 45.90 5.63 68.36
C SER A 376 45.85 5.51 69.89
N ASN A 377 44.72 5.07 70.46
CA ASN A 377 44.61 4.83 71.90
C ASN A 377 45.50 3.66 72.37
N VAL A 378 45.62 2.59 71.56
CA VAL A 378 46.52 1.45 71.84
C VAL A 378 47.98 1.88 71.81
N GLU A 379 48.38 2.67 70.81
CA GLU A 379 49.73 3.24 70.71
C GLU A 379 50.08 4.07 71.96
N GLN A 380 49.18 4.97 72.36
CA GLN A 380 49.36 5.76 73.57
C GLN A 380 49.45 4.89 74.83
N SER A 381 48.59 3.87 74.95
CA SER A 381 48.57 2.96 76.09
C SER A 381 49.85 2.12 76.17
N ALA A 382 50.38 1.67 75.03
CA ALA A 382 51.65 0.96 74.95
C ALA A 382 52.81 1.86 75.38
N ALA A 383 52.83 3.12 74.94
CA ALA A 383 53.85 4.10 75.34
C ALA A 383 53.83 4.38 76.85
N ILE A 384 52.64 4.58 77.45
CA ILE A 384 52.48 4.76 78.90
C ILE A 384 52.95 3.50 79.64
N SER A 385 52.54 2.31 79.18
CA SER A 385 52.93 1.04 79.82
C SER A 385 54.44 0.79 79.77
N HIS A 386 55.08 1.18 78.67
CA HIS A 386 56.53 1.12 78.52
C HIS A 386 57.23 2.05 79.53
N ASP A 387 56.75 3.29 79.68
CA ASP A 387 57.32 4.26 80.63
C ASP A 387 57.17 3.81 82.08
N VAL A 388 55.98 3.32 82.46
CA VAL A 388 55.73 2.75 83.80
C VAL A 388 56.65 1.55 84.06
N SER A 389 56.80 0.64 83.10
CA SER A 389 57.69 -0.52 83.24
C SER A 389 59.16 -0.10 83.38
N SER A 390 59.58 0.93 82.65
CA SER A 390 60.92 1.54 82.77
C SER A 390 61.15 2.14 84.16
N GLN A 391 60.15 2.82 84.72
CA GLN A 391 60.22 3.37 86.07
C GLN A 391 60.31 2.26 87.14
N VAL A 392 59.50 1.20 87.02
CA VAL A 392 59.55 0.06 87.95
C VAL A 392 60.90 -0.64 87.87
N LYS A 393 61.46 -0.82 86.66
CA LYS A 393 62.80 -1.36 86.47
C LYS A 393 63.86 -0.53 87.22
N SER A 394 63.84 0.79 87.05
CA SER A 394 64.78 1.69 87.74
C SER A 394 64.63 1.64 89.25
N GLN A 395 63.39 1.58 89.76
CA GLN A 395 63.12 1.52 91.19
C GLN A 395 63.57 0.17 91.79
N ALA A 396 63.35 -0.93 91.08
CA ALA A 396 63.80 -2.25 91.49
C ALA A 396 65.33 -2.33 91.55
N ASP A 397 66.03 -1.79 90.55
CA ASP A 397 67.49 -1.73 90.50
C ASP A 397 68.08 -0.96 91.70
N GLN A 398 67.53 0.23 91.99
CA GLN A 398 67.89 1.01 93.18
C GLN A 398 67.62 0.24 94.48
N SER A 399 66.48 -0.45 94.56
CA SER A 399 66.10 -1.21 95.75
C SER A 399 67.02 -2.43 95.97
N ILE A 400 67.45 -3.10 94.89
CA ILE A 400 68.44 -4.19 94.94
C ILE A 400 69.76 -3.67 95.51
N ALA A 401 70.22 -2.50 95.08
CA ALA A 401 71.43 -1.88 95.61
C ALA A 401 71.34 -1.62 97.13
N VAL A 402 70.23 -1.04 97.59
CA VAL A 402 69.98 -0.77 99.02
C VAL A 402 69.92 -2.06 99.85
N VAL A 403 69.26 -3.10 99.34
CA VAL A 403 69.20 -4.41 100.03
C VAL A 403 70.60 -5.04 100.11
N THR A 404 71.41 -4.91 99.06
CA THR A 404 72.79 -5.42 99.05
C THR A 404 73.63 -4.72 100.11
N GLU A 405 73.58 -3.39 100.19
CA GLU A 405 74.25 -2.60 101.23
C GLU A 405 73.76 -2.96 102.66
N THR A 406 72.47 -3.27 102.80
CA THR A 406 71.88 -3.72 104.08
C THR A 406 72.43 -5.09 104.50
N ILE A 407 72.59 -6.03 103.54
CA ILE A 407 73.17 -7.36 103.81
C ILE A 407 74.65 -7.21 104.23
N GLU A 408 75.41 -6.36 103.54
CA GLU A 408 76.81 -6.06 103.90
C GLU A 408 76.91 -5.48 105.32
N SER A 409 76.06 -4.50 105.66
CA SER A 409 75.98 -3.93 107.00
C SER A 409 75.64 -4.96 108.07
N LEU A 410 74.74 -5.91 107.79
CA LEU A 410 74.41 -7.01 108.70
C LEU A 410 75.59 -7.98 108.87
N ALA A 411 76.39 -8.22 107.84
CA ALA A 411 77.59 -9.03 107.93
C ALA A 411 78.67 -8.38 108.83
N GLU A 412 78.81 -7.05 108.77
CA GLU A 412 79.65 -6.29 109.70
C GLU A 412 79.14 -6.40 111.15
N ILE A 413 77.83 -6.24 111.36
CA ILE A 413 77.20 -6.42 112.68
C ILE A 413 77.45 -7.85 113.20
N GLN A 414 77.30 -8.87 112.35
CA GLN A 414 77.57 -10.26 112.73
C GLN A 414 79.01 -10.44 113.25
N THR A 415 79.97 -9.81 112.58
CA THR A 415 81.38 -9.80 112.99
C THR A 415 81.57 -9.09 114.34
N SER A 416 80.93 -7.93 114.54
CA SER A 416 80.99 -7.19 115.81
C SER A 416 80.35 -7.95 116.97
N VAL A 417 79.25 -8.67 116.71
CA VAL A 417 78.57 -9.53 117.69
C VAL A 417 79.47 -10.71 118.10
N GLU A 418 80.18 -11.32 117.15
CA GLU A 418 81.15 -12.40 117.44
C GLU A 418 82.32 -11.91 118.29
N LEU A 419 82.89 -10.75 117.97
CA LEU A 419 83.97 -10.13 118.77
C LEU A 419 83.50 -9.81 120.20
N SER A 420 82.27 -9.32 120.34
CA SER A 420 81.65 -9.04 121.64
C SER A 420 81.43 -10.31 122.44
N TYR A 421 80.97 -11.39 121.80
CA TYR A 421 80.83 -12.71 122.42
C TYR A 421 82.17 -13.20 123.00
N GLU A 422 83.24 -13.11 122.21
CA GLU A 422 84.58 -13.52 122.64
C GLU A 422 85.14 -12.65 123.78
N ALA A 423 84.86 -11.34 123.77
CA ALA A 423 85.25 -10.45 124.86
C ALA A 423 84.54 -10.82 126.18
N ILE A 424 83.24 -11.08 126.15
CA ILE A 424 82.47 -11.49 127.34
C ILE A 424 82.90 -12.86 127.84
N LYS A 425 83.19 -13.80 126.93
CA LYS A 425 83.74 -15.11 127.29
C LYS A 425 85.08 -14.96 128.03
N ARG A 426 85.99 -14.14 127.52
CA ARG A 426 87.27 -13.83 128.18
C ARG A 426 87.08 -13.14 129.54
N LEU A 427 86.08 -12.27 129.68
CA LEU A 427 85.73 -11.66 130.96
C LEU A 427 85.28 -12.73 131.98
N ALA A 428 84.38 -13.63 131.58
CA ALA A 428 83.92 -14.73 132.44
C ALA A 428 85.08 -15.66 132.88
N GLU A 429 85.99 -16.00 131.95
CA GLU A 429 87.18 -16.81 132.25
C GLU A 429 88.13 -16.08 133.22
N ASN A 430 88.37 -14.78 133.02
CA ASN A 430 89.20 -13.99 133.92
C ASN A 430 88.57 -13.82 135.31
N SER A 431 87.25 -13.60 135.39
CA SER A 431 86.53 -13.51 136.67
C SER A 431 86.63 -14.82 137.46
N SER A 432 86.49 -15.98 136.81
CA SER A 432 86.69 -17.28 137.45
C SER A 432 88.13 -17.50 137.95
N ARG A 433 89.13 -16.98 137.22
CA ARG A 433 90.53 -16.99 137.70
C ARG A 433 90.71 -16.10 138.94
N ILE A 434 90.08 -14.93 138.98
CA ILE A 434 90.13 -14.03 140.14
C ILE A 434 89.43 -14.69 141.33
N GLU A 435 88.27 -15.33 141.13
CA GLU A 435 87.55 -16.10 142.17
C GLU A 435 88.49 -17.12 142.84
N SER A 436 89.24 -17.87 142.02
CA SER A 436 90.23 -18.85 142.49
C SER A 436 91.33 -18.19 143.34
N ILE A 437 91.83 -17.03 142.93
CA ILE A 437 92.85 -16.28 143.68
C ILE A 437 92.28 -15.76 145.01
N VAL A 438 91.09 -15.17 144.99
CA VAL A 438 90.42 -14.63 146.18
C VAL A 438 90.10 -15.74 147.18
N SER A 439 89.73 -16.93 146.70
CA SER A 439 89.56 -18.13 147.54
C SER A 439 90.86 -18.52 148.25
N VAL A 440 92.00 -18.52 147.53
CA VAL A 440 93.33 -18.77 148.14
C VAL A 440 93.68 -17.68 149.16
N ILE A 441 93.40 -16.40 148.88
CA ILE A 441 93.65 -15.31 149.83
C ILE A 441 92.78 -15.46 151.07
N ASN A 442 91.50 -15.81 150.93
CA ASN A 442 90.60 -16.07 152.06
C ASN A 442 91.12 -17.23 152.91
N ASP A 443 91.63 -18.29 152.29
CA ASP A 443 92.25 -19.42 152.99
C ASP A 443 93.54 -19.03 153.72
N ILE A 444 94.42 -18.26 153.09
CA ILE A 444 95.62 -17.69 153.74
C ILE A 444 95.20 -16.83 154.92
N THR A 445 94.20 -15.98 154.74
CA THR A 445 93.68 -15.08 155.77
C THR A 445 93.08 -15.86 156.95
N LYS A 446 92.31 -16.92 156.71
CA LYS A 446 91.85 -17.81 157.80
C LYS A 446 93.01 -18.43 158.56
N ARG A 447 94.06 -18.88 157.86
CA ARG A 447 95.28 -19.43 158.48
C ARG A 447 96.05 -18.37 159.28
N THR A 448 96.19 -17.15 158.74
CA THR A 448 96.85 -16.02 159.42
C THR A 448 96.09 -15.61 160.67
N ASN A 449 94.76 -15.54 160.63
CA ASN A 449 93.92 -15.27 161.79
C ASN A 449 94.11 -16.34 162.89
N LEU A 450 94.21 -17.61 162.52
CA LEU A 450 94.49 -18.71 163.46
C LEU A 450 95.91 -18.64 164.04
N LEU A 451 96.91 -18.32 163.22
CA LEU A 451 98.30 -18.13 163.66
C LEU A 451 98.43 -16.92 164.61
N ALA A 452 97.78 -15.81 164.27
CA ALA A 452 97.74 -14.60 165.08
C ALA A 452 97.03 -14.84 166.40
N LEU A 453 95.89 -15.56 166.39
CA LEU A 453 95.20 -16.00 167.60
C LEU A 453 96.11 -16.85 168.51
N ASN A 454 96.83 -17.83 167.93
CA ASN A 454 97.77 -18.64 168.68
C ASN A 454 98.93 -17.80 169.25
N ALA A 455 99.44 -16.82 168.49
CA ALA A 455 100.46 -15.89 168.94
C ALA A 455 99.97 -14.97 170.07
N SER A 456 98.74 -14.44 170.00
CA SER A 456 98.11 -13.66 171.07
C SER A 456 97.94 -14.48 172.35
N ILE A 457 97.54 -15.75 172.23
CA ILE A 457 97.44 -16.67 173.37
C ILE A 457 98.81 -16.89 174.03
N ILE A 458 99.85 -17.18 173.23
CA ILE A 458 101.22 -17.39 173.74
C ILE A 458 101.78 -16.10 174.37
N ALA A 459 101.52 -14.94 173.77
CA ALA A 459 101.93 -13.64 174.30
C ALA A 459 101.24 -13.32 175.65
N ALA A 460 99.95 -13.63 175.79
CA ALA A 460 99.24 -13.53 177.07
C ALA A 460 99.81 -14.51 178.12
N GLN A 461 100.23 -15.71 177.68
CA GLN A 461 100.83 -16.74 178.53
C GLN A 461 102.24 -16.37 179.04
N ALA A 462 103.00 -15.55 178.28
CA ALA A 462 104.33 -15.05 178.65
C ALA A 462 104.32 -13.84 179.63
N GLY A 463 103.14 -13.36 180.04
CA GLY A 463 103.00 -12.30 181.05
C GLY A 463 103.60 -10.95 180.63
N GLU A 464 104.33 -10.28 181.53
CA GLU A 464 104.93 -8.94 181.28
C GLU A 464 105.92 -8.94 180.10
N TYR A 465 106.64 -10.03 179.85
CA TYR A 465 107.60 -10.14 178.74
C TYR A 465 106.93 -10.32 177.36
N GLY A 466 105.65 -10.72 177.33
CA GLY A 466 104.88 -10.96 176.09
C GLY A 466 104.01 -9.78 175.64
N LYS A 467 103.86 -8.73 176.46
CA LYS A 467 102.95 -7.58 176.20
C LYS A 467 103.16 -6.94 174.83
N SER A 468 104.41 -6.66 174.44
CA SER A 468 104.72 -6.06 173.14
C SER A 468 104.42 -6.99 171.96
N PHE A 469 104.56 -8.30 172.14
CA PHE A 469 104.21 -9.31 171.12
C PHE A 469 102.70 -9.53 171.01
N GLY A 470 101.96 -9.43 172.13
CA GLY A 470 100.50 -9.58 172.15
C GLY A 470 99.79 -8.48 171.36
N VAL A 471 100.25 -7.23 171.49
CA VAL A 471 99.71 -6.11 170.71
C VAL A 471 99.89 -6.34 169.20
N VAL A 472 101.07 -6.83 168.78
CA VAL A 472 101.32 -7.14 167.36
C VAL A 472 100.47 -8.31 166.87
N ALA A 473 100.30 -9.35 167.69
CA ALA A 473 99.47 -10.51 167.33
C ALA A 473 97.98 -10.15 167.22
N ASP A 474 97.44 -9.30 168.11
CA ASP A 474 96.07 -8.80 168.01
C ASP A 474 95.88 -7.88 166.80
N GLU A 475 96.88 -7.06 166.45
CA GLU A 475 96.84 -6.24 165.23
C GLU A 475 96.85 -7.10 163.96
N ILE A 476 97.69 -8.14 163.89
CA ILE A 476 97.69 -9.11 162.77
C ILE A 476 96.34 -9.83 162.69
N ARG A 477 95.74 -10.20 163.83
CA ARG A 477 94.42 -10.83 163.87
C ARG A 477 93.34 -9.90 163.32
N ASN A 478 93.35 -8.63 163.74
CA ASN A 478 92.41 -7.62 163.25
C ASN A 478 92.57 -7.39 161.74
N LEU A 479 93.81 -7.22 161.26
CA LEU A 479 94.12 -7.11 159.83
C LEU A 479 93.64 -8.32 159.05
N SER A 480 93.78 -9.52 159.62
CA SER A 480 93.32 -10.76 159.01
C SER A 480 91.80 -10.84 158.96
N LEU A 481 91.07 -10.48 160.02
CA LEU A 481 89.61 -10.44 159.99
C LEU A 481 89.09 -9.40 158.97
N GLN A 482 89.71 -8.22 158.92
CA GLN A 482 89.40 -7.18 157.95
C GLN A 482 89.67 -7.64 156.51
N THR A 483 90.82 -8.30 156.27
CA THR A 483 91.16 -8.90 154.97
C THR A 483 90.13 -9.97 154.58
N GLY A 484 89.69 -10.79 155.54
CA GLY A 484 88.70 -11.84 155.31
C GLY A 484 87.34 -11.27 154.90
N HIS A 485 86.91 -10.20 155.58
CA HIS A 485 85.70 -9.47 155.22
C HIS A 485 85.79 -8.89 153.81
N SER A 486 86.87 -8.18 153.49
CA SER A 486 87.09 -7.62 152.14
C SER A 486 87.18 -8.70 151.05
N THR A 487 87.79 -9.86 151.33
CA THR A 487 87.77 -10.97 150.37
C THR A 487 86.36 -11.51 150.13
N GLY A 488 85.50 -11.52 151.15
CA GLY A 488 84.09 -11.91 151.00
C GLY A 488 83.29 -10.93 150.15
N GLU A 489 83.49 -9.63 150.35
CA GLU A 489 82.89 -8.59 149.49
C GLU A 489 83.37 -8.73 148.03
N ILE A 490 84.68 -8.97 147.82
CA ILE A 490 85.24 -9.21 146.49
C ILE A 490 84.63 -10.47 145.84
N THR A 491 84.44 -11.57 146.59
CA THR A 491 83.77 -12.77 146.07
C THR A 491 82.36 -12.44 145.58
N GLY A 492 81.57 -11.68 146.35
CA GLY A 492 80.22 -11.27 145.94
C GLY A 492 80.21 -10.45 144.64
N ILE A 493 81.16 -9.52 144.48
CA ILE A 493 81.31 -8.73 143.24
C ILE A 493 81.69 -9.64 142.05
N ILE A 494 82.55 -10.64 142.25
CA ILE A 494 82.94 -11.57 141.19
C ILE A 494 81.76 -12.46 140.77
N GLU A 495 80.98 -12.96 141.72
CA GLU A 495 79.76 -13.72 141.44
C GLU A 495 78.75 -12.90 140.63
N GLU A 496 78.58 -11.61 140.96
CA GLU A 496 77.75 -10.67 140.20
C GLU A 496 78.28 -10.48 138.78
N ILE A 497 79.58 -10.19 138.60
CA ILE A 497 80.22 -10.06 137.27
C ILE A 497 80.05 -11.32 136.44
N MET A 498 80.19 -12.51 137.04
CA MET A 498 80.01 -13.79 136.34
C MET A 498 78.55 -14.01 135.91
N SER A 499 77.59 -13.68 136.79
CA SER A 499 76.16 -13.75 136.48
C SER A 499 75.77 -12.80 135.35
N GLU A 500 76.23 -11.54 135.41
CA GLU A 500 76.01 -10.55 134.37
C GLU A 500 76.68 -10.95 133.05
N SER A 501 77.92 -11.46 133.09
CA SER A 501 78.63 -11.96 131.90
C SER A 501 77.89 -13.11 131.23
N LYS A 502 77.32 -14.05 132.01
CA LYS A 502 76.52 -15.15 131.49
C LYS A 502 75.24 -14.65 130.82
N THR A 503 74.56 -13.69 131.46
CA THR A 503 73.34 -13.07 130.92
C THR A 503 73.65 -12.34 129.61
N ALA A 504 74.74 -11.56 129.58
CA ALA A 504 75.17 -10.82 128.41
C ALA A 504 75.58 -11.77 127.25
N ALA A 505 76.27 -12.88 127.54
CA ALA A 505 76.58 -13.90 126.54
C ALA A 505 75.32 -14.56 125.94
N GLY A 506 74.29 -14.79 126.78
CA GLY A 506 72.98 -15.26 126.33
C GLY A 506 72.30 -14.28 125.37
N ASN A 507 72.29 -12.99 125.72
CA ASN A 507 71.72 -11.93 124.88
C ASN A 507 72.48 -11.82 123.54
N ILE A 508 73.81 -11.84 123.56
CA ILE A 508 74.64 -11.82 122.34
C ILE A 508 74.35 -13.02 121.43
N THR A 509 74.16 -14.21 122.01
CA THR A 509 73.80 -15.41 121.25
C THR A 509 72.44 -15.26 120.57
N ALA A 510 71.45 -14.68 121.27
CA ALA A 510 70.15 -14.37 120.70
C ALA A 510 70.27 -13.33 119.57
N THR A 511 71.05 -12.27 119.76
CA THR A 511 71.33 -11.24 118.73
C THR A 511 71.99 -11.85 117.50
N LYS A 512 72.94 -12.78 117.66
CA LYS A 512 73.56 -13.50 116.53
C LYS A 512 72.52 -14.24 115.69
N GLY A 513 71.55 -14.89 116.34
CA GLY A 513 70.43 -15.55 115.66
C GLY A 513 69.54 -14.58 114.88
N LEU A 514 69.24 -13.41 115.47
CA LEU A 514 68.45 -12.36 114.80
C LEU A 514 69.16 -11.77 113.58
N VAL A 515 70.48 -11.54 113.67
CA VAL A 515 71.29 -11.03 112.55
C VAL A 515 71.34 -12.05 111.40
N SER A 516 71.56 -13.33 111.70
CA SER A 516 71.54 -14.40 110.69
C SER A 516 70.21 -14.46 109.94
N ARG A 517 69.09 -14.37 110.68
CA ARG A 517 67.75 -14.30 110.08
C ARG A 517 67.55 -13.04 109.24
N GLY A 518 68.13 -11.91 109.66
CA GLY A 518 68.13 -10.66 108.90
C GLY A 518 68.82 -10.80 107.55
N VAL A 519 69.97 -11.48 107.50
CA VAL A 519 70.70 -11.77 106.26
C VAL A 519 69.89 -12.67 105.32
N GLU A 520 69.28 -13.74 105.84
CA GLU A 520 68.41 -14.63 105.06
C GLU A 520 67.21 -13.87 104.46
N LEU A 521 66.56 -13.00 105.25
CA LEU A 521 65.44 -12.19 104.78
C LEU A 521 65.89 -11.14 103.73
N GLY A 522 67.09 -10.57 103.91
CA GLY A 522 67.72 -9.69 102.94
C GLY A 522 67.91 -10.37 101.58
N HIS A 523 68.48 -11.57 101.56
CA HIS A 523 68.63 -12.35 100.32
C HIS A 523 67.29 -12.63 99.64
N SER A 524 66.30 -13.12 100.40
CA SER A 524 64.95 -13.39 99.86
C SER A 524 64.27 -12.14 99.28
N THR A 525 64.49 -10.98 99.91
CA THR A 525 63.99 -9.69 99.41
C THR A 525 64.72 -9.28 98.12
N GLY A 526 66.03 -9.48 98.06
CA GLY A 526 66.84 -9.23 96.86
C GLY A 526 66.41 -10.09 95.68
N ASP A 527 66.17 -11.38 95.89
CA ASP A 527 65.68 -12.29 94.85
C ASP A 527 64.30 -11.87 94.33
N SER A 528 63.40 -11.44 95.22
CA SER A 528 62.07 -10.94 94.86
C SER A 528 62.15 -9.66 94.02
N LEU A 529 63.02 -8.72 94.41
CA LEU A 529 63.25 -7.49 93.64
C LEU A 529 63.88 -7.77 92.27
N LYS A 530 64.77 -8.76 92.19
CA LYS A 530 65.35 -9.19 90.91
C LYS A 530 64.29 -9.77 89.98
N ALA A 531 63.36 -10.58 90.49
CA ALA A 531 62.23 -11.07 89.70
C ALA A 531 61.35 -9.90 89.19
N ILE A 532 61.13 -8.87 90.00
CA ILE A 532 60.40 -7.65 89.57
C ILE A 532 61.16 -6.90 88.48
N PHE A 533 62.49 -6.77 88.62
CA PHE A 533 63.34 -6.15 87.60
C PHE A 533 63.23 -6.89 86.26
N ASP A 534 63.42 -8.21 86.27
CA ASP A 534 63.36 -9.04 85.06
C ASP A 534 61.97 -9.00 84.42
N SER A 535 60.90 -9.04 85.23
CA SER A 535 59.53 -8.90 84.73
C SER A 535 59.29 -7.54 84.09
N SER A 536 59.86 -6.46 84.64
CA SER A 536 59.72 -5.12 84.09
C SER A 536 60.41 -4.98 82.75
N VAL A 537 61.59 -5.59 82.57
CA VAL A 537 62.29 -5.66 81.28
C VAL A 537 61.45 -6.41 80.24
N CYS A 538 60.89 -7.56 80.61
CA CYS A 538 60.00 -8.32 79.72
C CYS A 538 58.76 -7.50 79.31
N SER A 539 58.14 -6.75 80.24
CA SER A 539 57.02 -5.85 79.93
C SER A 539 57.41 -4.71 78.97
N MET A 540 58.63 -4.17 79.08
CA MET A 540 59.14 -3.18 78.11
C MET A 540 59.29 -3.78 76.71
N GLU A 541 59.84 -4.99 76.59
CA GLU A 541 59.97 -5.67 75.29
C GLU A 541 58.61 -5.95 74.66
N MET A 542 57.64 -6.40 75.45
CA MET A 542 56.27 -6.68 74.98
C MET A 542 55.56 -5.41 74.51
N THR A 543 55.68 -4.31 75.24
CA THR A 543 55.09 -3.02 74.85
C THR A 543 55.72 -2.46 73.57
N GLN A 544 57.02 -2.68 73.36
CA GLN A 544 57.69 -2.35 72.10
C GLN A 544 57.16 -3.19 70.93
N GLN A 545 56.89 -4.49 71.12
CA GLN A 545 56.27 -5.32 70.09
C GLN A 545 54.83 -4.89 69.78
N ILE A 546 54.05 -4.52 70.81
CA ILE A 546 52.70 -3.97 70.62
C ILE A 546 52.76 -2.72 69.74
N LYS A 547 53.69 -1.80 70.01
CA LYS A 547 53.88 -0.60 69.20
C LYS A 547 54.11 -0.92 67.72
N LEU A 548 55.05 -1.82 67.42
CA LEU A 548 55.36 -2.23 66.05
C LEU A 548 54.15 -2.87 65.34
N ALA A 549 53.43 -3.74 66.05
CA ALA A 549 52.20 -4.36 65.51
C ALA A 549 51.10 -3.32 65.26
N THR A 550 50.96 -2.31 66.13
CA THR A 550 50.02 -1.20 65.95
C THR A 550 50.37 -0.36 64.72
N GLU A 551 51.65 -0.03 64.49
CA GLU A 551 52.11 0.69 63.29
C GLU A 551 51.77 -0.07 61.99
N GLU A 552 51.95 -1.40 61.98
CA GLU A 552 51.57 -2.26 60.85
C GLU A 552 50.04 -2.30 60.65
N GLN A 553 49.26 -2.36 61.73
CA GLN A 553 47.81 -2.31 61.68
C GLN A 553 47.29 -0.97 61.12
N VAL A 554 47.88 0.16 61.51
CA VAL A 554 47.52 1.48 60.95
C VAL A 554 47.71 1.49 59.43
N THR A 555 48.84 0.96 58.95
CA THR A 555 49.12 0.85 57.51
C THR A 555 48.08 -0.02 56.81
N SER A 556 47.71 -1.15 57.41
CA SER A 556 46.70 -2.07 56.88
C SER A 556 45.32 -1.42 56.78
N VAL A 557 44.90 -0.68 57.82
CA VAL A 557 43.63 0.06 57.84
C VAL A 557 43.58 1.12 56.74
N GLN A 558 44.68 1.83 56.48
CA GLN A 558 44.75 2.79 55.38
C GLN A 558 44.56 2.14 54.00
N VAL A 559 45.15 0.95 53.78
CA VAL A 559 44.96 0.19 52.53
C VAL A 559 43.51 -0.25 52.37
N VAL A 560 42.86 -0.71 53.44
CA VAL A 560 41.44 -1.09 53.40
C VAL A 560 40.55 0.13 53.15
N ALA A 561 40.82 1.27 53.80
CA ALA A 561 40.10 2.51 53.56
C ALA A 561 40.20 2.95 52.09
N LYS A 562 41.40 2.87 51.50
CA LYS A 562 41.60 3.18 50.09
C LYS A 562 40.83 2.23 49.17
N SER A 563 40.82 0.94 49.50
CA SER A 563 40.04 -0.06 48.75
C SER A 563 38.53 0.23 48.80
N MET A 564 38.03 0.77 49.92
CA MET A 564 36.62 1.17 50.03
C MET A 564 36.29 2.41 49.17
N GLU A 565 37.20 3.38 49.05
CA GLU A 565 37.05 4.49 48.10
C GLU A 565 36.97 3.98 46.66
N ASP A 566 37.84 3.04 46.29
CA ASP A 566 37.86 2.47 44.93
C ASP A 566 36.57 1.68 44.64
N ILE A 567 36.06 0.92 45.61
CA ILE A 567 34.74 0.25 45.52
C ILE A 567 33.62 1.28 45.37
N SER A 568 33.65 2.41 46.09
CA SER A 568 32.66 3.48 45.96
C SER A 568 32.66 4.08 44.55
N SER A 569 33.85 4.35 44.00
CA SER A 569 34.00 4.84 42.63
C SER A 569 33.47 3.83 41.60
N MET A 570 33.82 2.55 41.76
CA MET A 570 33.33 1.48 40.89
C MET A 570 31.81 1.34 40.96
N THR A 571 31.23 1.40 42.16
CA THR A 571 29.77 1.35 42.38
C THR A 571 29.07 2.49 41.63
N SER A 572 29.63 3.69 41.68
CA SER A 572 29.11 4.86 40.94
C SER A 572 29.17 4.67 39.42
N GLN A 573 30.25 4.06 38.90
CA GLN A 573 30.37 3.75 37.49
C GLN A 573 29.35 2.67 37.04
N ILE A 574 29.15 1.62 37.84
CA ILE A 574 28.18 0.56 37.54
C ILE A 574 26.75 1.13 37.60
N LEU A 575 26.47 2.08 38.49
CA LEU A 575 25.16 2.75 38.56
C LEU A 575 24.89 3.56 37.27
N ALA A 576 25.88 4.30 36.78
CA ALA A 576 25.78 5.01 35.51
C ALA A 576 25.54 4.04 34.35
N ALA A 577 26.30 2.94 34.28
CA ALA A 577 26.15 1.91 33.25
C ALA A 577 24.76 1.24 33.31
N SER A 578 24.27 0.90 34.51
CA SER A 578 22.92 0.35 34.70
C SER A 578 21.83 1.31 34.23
N THR A 579 22.01 2.62 34.48
CA THR A 579 21.08 3.66 34.03
C THR A 579 21.03 3.74 32.50
N ASP A 580 22.17 3.66 31.83
CA ASP A 580 22.23 3.66 30.37
C ASP A 580 21.70 2.35 29.78
N GLN A 581 21.95 1.21 30.42
CA GLN A 581 21.34 -0.06 30.04
C GLN A 581 19.81 0.01 30.16
N ALA A 582 19.27 0.62 31.22
CA ALA A 582 17.82 0.82 31.36
C ALA A 582 17.24 1.67 30.21
N LYS A 583 17.94 2.73 29.79
CA LYS A 583 17.52 3.54 28.63
C LYS A 583 17.55 2.72 27.34
N ALA A 584 18.61 1.95 27.11
CA ALA A 584 18.74 1.10 25.94
C ALA A 584 17.63 0.05 25.89
N THR A 585 17.36 -0.64 27.00
CA THR A 585 16.28 -1.63 27.11
C THR A 585 14.90 -1.01 26.82
N ARG A 586 14.62 0.21 27.29
CA ARG A 586 13.38 0.94 26.92
C ARG A 586 13.30 1.25 25.43
N SER A 587 14.40 1.60 24.78
CA SER A 587 14.43 1.83 23.34
C SER A 587 14.19 0.53 22.55
N ILE A 588 14.77 -0.59 23.00
CA ILE A 588 14.51 -1.91 22.41
C ILE A 588 13.04 -2.29 22.58
N ALA A 589 12.45 -2.10 23.76
CA ALA A 589 11.04 -2.37 24.01
C ALA A 589 10.12 -1.61 23.02
N ARG A 590 10.42 -0.33 22.75
CA ARG A 590 9.67 0.45 21.75
C ARG A 590 9.86 -0.10 20.34
N ALA A 591 11.10 -0.47 19.97
CA ALA A 591 11.38 -1.03 18.65
C ALA A 591 10.63 -2.36 18.42
N ILE A 592 10.53 -3.20 19.45
CA ILE A 592 9.75 -4.44 19.43
C ILE A 592 8.27 -4.15 19.16
N GLU A 593 7.68 -3.16 19.83
CA GLU A 593 6.28 -2.77 19.59
C GLU A 593 6.07 -2.30 18.14
N THR A 594 6.97 -1.47 17.61
CA THR A 594 6.91 -1.04 16.20
C THR A 594 7.04 -2.22 15.22
N ILE A 595 7.93 -3.18 15.49
CA ILE A 595 8.05 -4.39 14.65
C ILE A 595 6.77 -5.23 14.74
N LYS A 596 6.17 -5.34 15.92
CA LYS A 596 4.90 -6.05 16.13
C LYS A 596 3.78 -5.44 15.28
N GLU A 597 3.64 -4.12 15.30
CA GLU A 597 2.67 -3.39 14.47
C GLU A 597 2.93 -3.59 12.97
N MET A 598 4.18 -3.39 12.51
CA MET A 598 4.55 -3.59 11.10
C MET A 598 4.27 -5.03 10.63
N THR A 599 4.56 -6.02 11.47
CA THR A 599 4.34 -7.42 11.12
C THR A 599 2.85 -7.73 11.04
N HIS A 600 2.03 -7.15 11.92
CA HIS A 600 0.58 -7.28 11.85
C HIS A 600 0.00 -6.65 10.58
N GLU A 601 0.47 -5.45 10.19
CA GLU A 601 0.11 -4.82 8.92
C GLU A 601 0.53 -5.66 7.71
N MET A 602 1.73 -6.24 7.74
CA MET A 602 2.24 -7.12 6.69
C MET A 602 1.35 -8.35 6.51
N VAL A 603 0.95 -9.02 7.60
CA VAL A 603 0.00 -10.15 7.56
C VAL A 603 -1.33 -9.73 6.95
N SER A 604 -1.88 -8.59 7.37
CA SER A 604 -3.15 -8.06 6.84
C SER A 604 -3.06 -7.71 5.36
N SER A 605 -2.00 -7.04 4.92
CA SER A 605 -1.78 -6.68 3.52
C SER A 605 -1.60 -7.91 2.64
N THR A 606 -0.86 -8.90 3.13
CA THR A 606 -0.61 -10.16 2.42
C THR A 606 -1.90 -10.97 2.26
N SER A 607 -2.73 -11.03 3.31
CA SER A 607 -4.05 -11.66 3.26
C SER A 607 -4.96 -11.01 2.20
N ARG A 608 -4.96 -9.66 2.12
CA ARG A 608 -5.68 -8.93 1.07
C ARG A 608 -5.13 -9.24 -0.33
N GLN A 609 -3.81 -9.33 -0.49
CA GLN A 609 -3.18 -9.69 -1.76
C GLN A 609 -3.57 -11.07 -2.25
N VAL A 610 -3.70 -12.05 -1.36
CA VAL A 610 -4.20 -13.39 -1.70
C VAL A 610 -5.65 -13.34 -2.18
N ASP A 611 -6.52 -12.59 -1.49
CA ASP A 611 -7.91 -12.41 -1.91
C ASP A 611 -8.02 -11.69 -3.26
N ASP A 612 -7.27 -10.62 -3.45
CA ASP A 612 -7.21 -9.89 -4.73
C ASP A 612 -6.65 -10.78 -5.85
N GLY A 613 -5.65 -11.61 -5.58
CA GLY A 613 -5.16 -12.63 -6.50
C GLY A 613 -6.26 -13.61 -6.92
N HIS A 614 -7.07 -14.10 -5.97
CA HIS A 614 -8.24 -14.95 -6.27
C HIS A 614 -9.34 -14.23 -7.07
N ARG A 615 -9.53 -12.92 -6.86
CA ARG A 615 -10.46 -12.11 -7.64
C ARG A 615 -9.95 -11.93 -9.06
N ILE A 616 -8.68 -11.54 -9.23
CA ILE A 616 -8.05 -11.38 -10.54
C ILE A 616 -8.07 -12.70 -11.30
N ARG A 617 -7.75 -13.84 -10.67
CA ARG A 617 -7.83 -15.17 -11.30
C ARG A 617 -9.21 -15.44 -11.88
N ARG A 618 -10.28 -15.19 -11.11
CA ARG A 618 -11.67 -15.34 -11.58
C ARG A 618 -11.99 -14.40 -12.74
N THR A 619 -11.50 -13.16 -12.69
CA THR A 619 -11.68 -12.20 -13.79
C THR A 619 -10.92 -12.63 -15.04
N VAL A 620 -9.69 -13.14 -14.92
CA VAL A 620 -8.89 -13.66 -16.03
C VAL A 620 -9.57 -14.88 -16.67
N GLU A 621 -10.12 -15.80 -15.86
CA GLU A 621 -10.92 -16.93 -16.35
C GLU A 621 -12.16 -16.44 -17.13
N SER A 622 -12.91 -15.49 -16.58
CA SER A 622 -14.08 -14.92 -17.26
C SER A 622 -13.72 -14.18 -18.56
N VAL A 623 -12.64 -13.40 -18.58
CA VAL A 623 -12.16 -12.72 -19.78
C VAL A 623 -11.67 -13.74 -20.82
N SER A 624 -10.98 -14.80 -20.39
CA SER A 624 -10.55 -15.86 -21.29
C SER A 624 -11.73 -16.54 -21.99
N GLU A 625 -12.82 -16.75 -21.27
CA GLU A 625 -14.04 -17.37 -21.81
C GLU A 625 -14.75 -16.41 -22.77
N MET A 626 -14.90 -15.14 -22.41
CA MET A 626 -15.47 -14.10 -23.28
C MET A 626 -14.66 -13.90 -24.56
N VAL A 627 -13.33 -13.86 -24.46
CA VAL A 627 -12.44 -13.72 -25.62
C VAL A 627 -12.57 -14.93 -26.55
N ARG A 628 -12.71 -16.14 -25.98
CA ARG A 628 -12.92 -17.36 -26.75
C ARG A 628 -14.25 -17.31 -27.52
N GLU A 629 -15.35 -16.97 -26.84
CA GLU A 629 -16.65 -16.80 -27.49
C GLU A 629 -16.64 -15.70 -28.56
N MET A 630 -15.93 -14.60 -28.32
CA MET A 630 -15.81 -13.50 -29.29
C MET A 630 -15.08 -13.94 -30.56
N PHE A 631 -13.98 -14.68 -30.43
CA PHE A 631 -13.27 -15.22 -31.59
C PHE A 631 -14.10 -16.26 -32.35
N ASP A 632 -14.81 -17.13 -31.65
CA ASP A 632 -15.69 -18.14 -32.28
C ASP A 632 -16.85 -17.44 -33.04
N ASN A 633 -17.45 -16.38 -32.47
CA ASN A 633 -18.45 -15.57 -33.15
C ASN A 633 -17.88 -14.80 -34.37
N MET A 634 -16.64 -14.30 -34.29
CA MET A 634 -15.98 -13.62 -35.41
C MET A 634 -15.70 -14.58 -36.57
N GLU A 635 -15.26 -15.79 -36.27
CA GLU A 635 -15.04 -16.84 -37.27
C GLU A 635 -16.36 -17.18 -37.98
N GLN A 636 -17.45 -17.33 -37.23
CA GLN A 636 -18.77 -17.57 -37.80
C GLN A 636 -19.26 -16.40 -38.69
N ARG A 637 -19.04 -15.15 -38.26
CA ARG A 637 -19.37 -13.95 -39.05
C ARG A 637 -18.49 -13.81 -40.30
N SER A 638 -17.23 -14.20 -40.24
CA SER A 638 -16.33 -14.19 -41.39
C SER A 638 -16.83 -15.16 -42.46
N ILE A 639 -17.25 -16.36 -42.07
CA ILE A 639 -17.86 -17.36 -42.96
C ILE A 639 -19.14 -16.82 -43.61
N GLN A 640 -20.05 -16.23 -42.81
CA GLN A 640 -21.29 -15.63 -43.33
C GLN A 640 -21.01 -14.45 -44.27
N SER A 641 -20.00 -13.63 -43.96
CA SER A 641 -19.63 -12.49 -44.81
C SER A 641 -19.06 -12.96 -46.14
N ALA A 642 -18.27 -14.03 -46.16
CA ALA A 642 -17.76 -14.63 -47.40
C ALA A 642 -18.89 -15.19 -48.30
N GLU A 643 -19.97 -15.70 -47.70
CA GLU A 643 -21.16 -16.14 -48.44
C GLU A 643 -21.88 -14.96 -49.11
N VAL A 644 -22.04 -13.84 -48.39
CA VAL A 644 -22.62 -12.60 -48.92
C VAL A 644 -21.77 -12.02 -50.05
N VAL A 645 -20.44 -12.05 -49.92
CA VAL A 645 -19.51 -11.63 -50.99
C VAL A 645 -19.73 -12.46 -52.26
N LYS A 646 -19.87 -13.78 -52.10
CA LYS A 646 -20.12 -14.72 -53.21
C LYS A 646 -21.49 -14.49 -53.88
N ASP A 647 -22.51 -14.15 -53.11
CA ASP A 647 -23.84 -13.80 -53.64
C ASP A 647 -23.81 -12.46 -54.39
N LEU A 648 -23.07 -11.48 -53.89
CA LEU A 648 -22.86 -10.18 -54.57
C LEU A 648 -22.09 -10.36 -55.89
N GLU A 649 -21.06 -11.20 -55.93
CA GLU A 649 -20.36 -11.57 -57.18
C GLU A 649 -21.27 -12.31 -58.16
N SER A 650 -22.15 -13.18 -57.65
CA SER A 650 -23.14 -13.89 -58.49
C SER A 650 -24.16 -12.94 -59.09
N MET A 651 -24.64 -11.94 -58.34
CA MET A 651 -25.50 -10.88 -58.87
C MET A 651 -24.80 -10.02 -59.92
N LYS A 652 -23.52 -9.65 -59.69
CA LYS A 652 -22.68 -8.94 -60.67
C LYS A 652 -22.62 -9.70 -62.01
N ASN A 653 -22.43 -11.02 -61.96
CA ASN A 653 -22.41 -11.86 -63.15
C ASN A 653 -23.79 -12.02 -63.81
N LEU A 654 -24.88 -12.12 -63.03
CA LEU A 654 -26.24 -12.17 -63.58
C LEU A 654 -26.63 -10.88 -64.31
N THR A 655 -26.19 -9.72 -63.81
CA THR A 655 -26.49 -8.42 -64.42
C THR A 655 -25.67 -8.13 -65.69
N CYS A 656 -24.68 -8.97 -66.00
CA CYS A 656 -23.93 -8.97 -67.26
C CYS A 656 -24.45 -10.00 -68.29
N GLN A 657 -25.33 -10.93 -67.90
CA GLN A 657 -25.90 -11.96 -68.76
C GLN A 657 -27.34 -11.69 -69.22
N ILE A 658 -27.98 -10.67 -68.65
CA ILE A 658 -29.29 -10.11 -69.06
C ILE A 658 -29.01 -8.81 -69.82
#